data_AF-A0A966A2J4-F1
#
_entry.id   AF-A0A966A2J4-F1
#
_cell.length_a   1.000
_cell.length_b   1.000
_cell.length_c   1.000
_cell.angle_alpha   90.00
_cell.angle_beta   90.00
_cell.angle_gamma   90.00
#
_symmetry.space_group_name_H-M   'P 1'
#
loop_
_entity.id
_entity.type
_entity.pdbx_description
1 polymer ?
#
loop_
_entity_poly.entity_id
_entity_poly.type
_entity_poly.pdbx_seq_one_letter_code
_entity_poly.pdbx_strand_id
1 'polypeptide(L)'
;MSEIIRVTLSRLRPAWRQILTIHLCYTGLGIILFAPLLGVLGQVLLKFSGKPALADMDLLFFALSPTGMVALVLFAAATIVISAFELGSLMAIGVTNVSGKSMGVVAALAFSLSRAKQLFHFAAWLVVKLLFTVAPFLLAGGMVAFFLISDYDINFYLAVQPPEFWGAAIIIGIIVVVMAGFLIRRLVGWSLALPLVLFVGTAPARSFSASLKLTRQSSGIILRALVAWALGTLLLGVMVTAGVHFLAAVLVPLFIDSVTLLAILFGLLTALLSIAAVMTTALASGSLALLLAALAHQLEPQFREVDLPSGAQRKFNLTKKTRPWLVLSLIAGVGVATFIGFSLLDQIQFTDDAQVIAHRGAAGAAPENTMASIRRAIADGTDWIEIDVQETADGEIVVIHDSDFMKLAGVNVRVWEANLEQLVEIDIGSWFAPEFSSERVPTLADVLAEVKGRSRLIVELKYYGHDQQLEQRVVDLIETAGMQDDTMIMSLAYAGIQKVRSLRPNWKIGLLSARAIGDLTRLDADFLAVNMALARPALVKAAHAAGKELYVWTVNDALSMSQMMSLGVDGIITDEPLLAREVLTARAELNSAQRLLLYVSPLLGFEAPSLSIESNDAESDDTSVNLELGLQQRFQDRISLPDSVLAEFTSDGCSGGLSVGWNYFAEQLGVFRERHGTRPPWESCCIEHDRAYHNGGGAGLTAAQSFAAREQADEELRACVLTTATDRGDQLRAEYGIDDEQVAALYKTIATSMHLAVRLGGMPCTGLAWRWGYGWPDCR
;
A
#
# COMPACT_ATOMS: atom_id res chain seq x y z
N MET A 1 33.41 9.35 13.26
CA MET A 1 32.14 9.31 12.50
C MET A 1 32.14 10.35 11.37
N SER A 2 32.39 11.63 11.67
CA SER A 2 32.54 12.70 10.65
C SER A 2 33.58 12.38 9.57
N GLU A 3 34.71 11.78 9.93
CA GLU A 3 35.77 11.38 8.99
C GLU A 3 35.31 10.26 8.04
N ILE A 4 34.66 9.21 8.54
CA ILE A 4 34.16 8.08 7.73
C ILE A 4 33.12 8.56 6.70
N ILE A 5 32.20 9.42 7.12
CA ILE A 5 31.18 10.00 6.24
C ILE A 5 31.83 10.89 5.18
N ARG A 6 32.75 11.78 5.60
CA ARG A 6 33.48 12.66 4.68
C ARG A 6 34.26 11.88 3.63
N VAL A 7 34.96 10.82 4.04
CA VAL A 7 35.70 9.93 3.16
C VAL A 7 34.78 9.17 2.20
N THR A 8 33.61 8.74 2.66
CA THR A 8 32.61 8.07 1.81
C THR A 8 32.08 9.01 0.74
N LEU A 9 31.66 10.23 1.13
CA LEU A 9 31.13 11.25 0.21
C LEU A 9 32.17 11.74 -0.79
N SER A 10 33.42 11.95 -0.35
CA SER A 10 34.50 12.38 -1.25
C SER A 10 34.83 11.35 -2.33
N ARG A 11 34.54 10.07 -2.08
CA ARG A 11 34.79 8.95 -3.00
C ARG A 11 33.61 8.66 -3.92
N LEU A 12 32.40 9.03 -3.52
CA LEU A 12 31.17 8.78 -4.28
C LEU A 12 31.15 9.54 -5.61
N ARG A 13 31.38 10.86 -5.57
CA ARG A 13 31.32 11.73 -6.77
C ARG A 13 32.25 11.28 -7.92
N PRO A 14 33.55 10.97 -7.70
CA PRO A 14 34.43 10.52 -8.78
C PRO A 14 34.11 9.10 -9.29
N ALA A 15 33.45 8.27 -8.49
CA ALA A 15 33.08 6.89 -8.84
C ALA A 15 31.67 6.74 -9.41
N TRP A 16 30.88 7.82 -9.46
CA TRP A 16 29.43 7.76 -9.73
C TRP A 16 29.07 7.01 -11.01
N ARG A 17 29.81 7.27 -12.10
CA ARG A 17 29.55 6.61 -13.39
C ARG A 17 29.77 5.10 -13.30
N GLN A 18 30.81 4.66 -12.61
CA GLN A 18 31.11 3.25 -12.42
C GLN A 18 30.07 2.58 -11.52
N ILE A 19 29.66 3.26 -10.44
CA ILE A 19 28.61 2.80 -9.51
C ILE A 19 27.31 2.56 -10.27
N LEU A 20 26.82 3.58 -10.98
CA LEU A 20 25.58 3.48 -11.75
C LEU A 20 25.64 2.37 -12.80
N THR A 21 26.76 2.25 -13.52
CA THR A 21 26.89 1.20 -14.55
C THR A 21 26.85 -0.20 -13.93
N ILE A 22 27.55 -0.42 -12.81
CA ILE A 22 27.56 -1.72 -12.13
C ILE A 22 26.19 -2.04 -11.56
N HIS A 23 25.53 -1.08 -10.92
CA HIS A 23 24.18 -1.25 -10.40
C HIS A 23 23.23 -1.67 -11.52
N LEU A 24 23.22 -0.96 -12.65
CA LEU A 24 22.41 -1.33 -13.82
C LEU A 24 22.72 -2.74 -14.35
N CYS A 25 23.99 -3.15 -14.38
CA CYS A 25 24.36 -4.51 -14.77
C CYS A 25 23.76 -5.58 -13.84
N TYR A 26 23.85 -5.38 -12.51
CA TYR A 26 23.32 -6.34 -11.54
C TYR A 26 21.80 -6.30 -11.40
N THR A 27 21.18 -5.12 -11.51
CA THR A 27 19.72 -4.99 -11.57
C THR A 27 19.17 -5.67 -12.82
N GLY A 28 19.79 -5.45 -13.99
CA GLY A 28 19.43 -6.15 -15.22
C GLY A 28 19.62 -7.67 -15.13
N LEU A 29 20.76 -8.12 -14.58
CA LEU A 29 21.00 -9.55 -14.31
C LEU A 29 19.97 -10.14 -13.35
N GLY A 30 19.62 -9.40 -12.30
CA GLY A 30 18.58 -9.76 -11.34
C GLY A 30 17.25 -9.97 -12.05
N ILE A 31 16.80 -9.02 -12.88
CA ILE A 31 15.56 -9.17 -13.67
C ILE A 31 15.63 -10.41 -14.57
N ILE A 32 16.74 -10.60 -15.29
CA ILE A 32 16.93 -11.74 -16.21
C ILE A 32 16.95 -13.08 -15.48
N LEU A 33 17.47 -13.16 -14.26
CA LEU A 33 17.54 -14.40 -13.47
C LEU A 33 16.26 -14.65 -12.65
N PHE A 34 15.70 -13.61 -12.03
CA PHE A 34 14.54 -13.74 -11.15
C PHE A 34 13.25 -13.94 -11.90
N ALA A 35 13.03 -13.26 -13.04
CA ALA A 35 11.81 -13.45 -13.82
C ALA A 35 11.58 -14.93 -14.21
N PRO A 36 12.55 -15.65 -14.81
CA PRO A 36 12.39 -17.06 -15.10
C PRO A 36 12.41 -17.93 -13.83
N LEU A 37 13.16 -17.57 -12.78
CA LEU A 37 13.15 -18.35 -11.53
C LEU A 37 11.78 -18.30 -10.85
N LEU A 38 11.14 -17.13 -10.80
CA LEU A 38 9.77 -16.96 -10.32
C LEU A 38 8.79 -17.73 -11.20
N GLY A 39 8.98 -17.71 -12.52
CA GLY A 39 8.21 -18.52 -13.46
C GLY A 39 8.36 -20.03 -13.21
N VAL A 40 9.58 -20.54 -13.04
CA VAL A 40 9.86 -21.95 -12.73
C VAL A 40 9.32 -22.32 -11.37
N LEU A 41 9.49 -21.47 -10.36
CA LEU A 41 8.94 -21.70 -9.04
C LEU A 41 7.41 -21.79 -9.10
N GLY A 42 6.77 -20.87 -9.84
CA GLY A 42 5.34 -20.91 -10.16
C GLY A 42 4.94 -22.19 -10.88
N GLN A 43 5.70 -22.65 -11.87
CA GLN A 43 5.40 -23.91 -12.56
C GLN A 43 5.55 -25.15 -11.67
N VAL A 44 6.57 -25.17 -10.81
CA VAL A 44 6.79 -26.25 -9.83
C VAL A 44 5.63 -26.29 -8.85
N LEU A 45 5.24 -25.14 -8.31
CA LEU A 45 4.04 -24.90 -7.51
C LEU A 45 2.80 -25.55 -8.15
N LEU A 46 2.52 -25.19 -9.39
CA LEU A 46 1.35 -25.66 -10.15
C LEU A 46 1.41 -27.14 -10.49
N LYS A 47 2.61 -27.67 -10.77
CA LYS A 47 2.79 -29.10 -11.05
C LYS A 47 2.54 -29.97 -9.82
N PHE A 48 2.98 -29.53 -8.64
CA PHE A 48 2.76 -30.27 -7.40
C PHE A 48 1.30 -30.22 -6.94
N SER A 49 0.59 -29.14 -7.24
CA SER A 49 -0.83 -29.03 -6.93
C SER A 49 -1.74 -29.77 -7.92
N GLY A 50 -1.26 -30.03 -9.13
CA GLY A 50 -2.08 -30.58 -10.21
C GLY A 50 -3.09 -29.58 -10.80
N LYS A 51 -2.97 -28.29 -10.46
CA LYS A 51 -3.90 -27.22 -10.86
C LYS A 51 -3.19 -26.18 -11.75
N PRO A 52 -3.89 -25.52 -12.69
CA PRO A 52 -3.34 -24.45 -13.53
C PRO A 52 -3.15 -23.10 -12.79
N ALA A 53 -3.75 -22.95 -11.61
CA ALA A 53 -3.49 -21.87 -10.66
C ALA A 53 -3.65 -22.35 -9.21
N LEU A 54 -3.02 -21.64 -8.26
CA LEU A 54 -3.19 -21.81 -6.82
C LEU A 54 -3.74 -20.53 -6.22
N ALA A 55 -4.78 -20.64 -5.39
CA ALA A 55 -5.42 -19.52 -4.72
C ALA A 55 -5.45 -19.70 -3.20
N ASP A 56 -5.26 -18.60 -2.47
CA ASP A 56 -5.48 -18.47 -1.03
C ASP A 56 -4.89 -19.57 -0.16
N MET A 57 -5.74 -20.50 0.31
CA MET A 57 -5.35 -21.58 1.18
C MET A 57 -4.30 -22.48 0.53
N ASP A 58 -4.36 -22.68 -0.80
CA ASP A 58 -3.34 -23.42 -1.52
C ASP A 58 -1.95 -22.76 -1.41
N LEU A 59 -1.89 -21.42 -1.41
CA LEU A 59 -0.64 -20.67 -1.29
C LEU A 59 -0.07 -20.74 0.13
N LEU A 60 -0.93 -20.62 1.14
CA LEU A 60 -0.53 -20.74 2.54
C LEU A 60 -0.01 -22.16 2.84
N PHE A 61 -0.75 -23.19 2.44
CA PHE A 61 -0.33 -24.58 2.61
C PHE A 61 0.97 -24.87 1.86
N PHE A 62 1.14 -24.32 0.65
CA PHE A 62 2.42 -24.42 -0.04
C PHE A 62 3.54 -23.73 0.74
N ALA A 63 3.38 -22.47 1.15
CA ALA A 63 4.43 -21.72 1.82
C ALA A 63 4.91 -22.39 3.12
N LEU A 64 3.99 -23.04 3.84
CA LEU A 64 4.27 -23.80 5.05
C LEU A 64 4.75 -25.24 4.78
N SER A 65 4.59 -25.75 3.55
CA SER A 65 5.10 -27.06 3.17
C SER A 65 6.63 -27.09 3.11
N PRO A 66 7.27 -28.25 3.29
CA PRO A 66 8.73 -28.38 3.16
C PRO A 66 9.28 -27.88 1.82
N THR A 67 8.54 -28.08 0.72
CA THR A 67 8.95 -27.65 -0.62
C THR A 67 8.84 -26.12 -0.78
N GLY A 68 7.77 -25.51 -0.26
CA GLY A 68 7.62 -24.05 -0.28
C GLY A 68 8.66 -23.35 0.59
N MET A 69 8.97 -23.90 1.77
CA MET A 69 10.07 -23.39 2.60
C MET A 69 11.42 -23.45 1.86
N VAL A 70 11.73 -24.57 1.20
CA VAL A 70 12.95 -24.69 0.38
C VAL A 70 12.97 -23.65 -0.74
N ALA A 71 11.85 -23.45 -1.43
CA ALA A 71 11.73 -22.43 -2.48
C ALA A 71 11.97 -21.01 -1.98
N LEU A 72 11.36 -20.62 -0.86
CA LEU A 72 11.55 -19.31 -0.23
C LEU A 72 13.00 -19.10 0.19
N VAL A 73 13.64 -20.13 0.74
CA VAL A 73 15.06 -20.10 1.10
C VAL A 73 15.96 -19.95 -0.13
N LEU A 74 15.67 -20.66 -1.22
CA LEU A 74 16.43 -20.54 -2.47
C LEU A 74 16.27 -19.15 -3.10
N PHE A 75 15.07 -18.59 -3.08
CA PHE A 75 14.81 -17.23 -3.55
C PHE A 75 15.59 -16.20 -2.73
N ALA A 76 15.50 -16.27 -1.40
CA ALA A 76 16.28 -15.41 -0.50
C ALA A 76 17.79 -15.56 -0.72
N ALA A 77 18.27 -16.79 -0.92
CA ALA A 77 19.67 -17.07 -1.23
C ALA A 77 20.12 -16.43 -2.55
N ALA A 78 19.33 -16.54 -3.61
CA ALA A 78 19.62 -15.93 -4.90
C ALA A 78 19.72 -14.39 -4.81
N THR A 79 18.81 -13.75 -4.06
CA THR A 79 18.86 -12.30 -3.77
C THR A 79 20.13 -11.91 -3.06
N ILE A 80 20.49 -12.63 -1.99
CA ILE A 80 21.73 -12.38 -1.24
C ILE A 80 22.97 -12.57 -2.11
N VAL A 81 22.98 -13.58 -3.00
CA VAL A 81 24.10 -13.81 -3.93
C VAL A 81 24.28 -12.60 -4.83
N ILE A 82 23.23 -12.16 -5.53
CA ILE A 82 23.31 -11.03 -6.47
C ILE A 82 23.77 -9.76 -5.75
N SER A 83 23.20 -9.46 -4.58
CA SER A 83 23.63 -8.32 -3.76
C SER A 83 25.10 -8.43 -3.31
N ALA A 84 25.59 -9.63 -2.96
CA ALA A 84 26.98 -9.82 -2.57
C ALA A 84 27.96 -9.60 -3.73
N PHE A 85 27.59 -10.00 -4.95
CA PHE A 85 28.36 -9.72 -6.17
C PHE A 85 28.37 -8.21 -6.50
N GLU A 86 27.21 -7.54 -6.40
CA GLU A 86 27.10 -6.11 -6.62
C GLU A 86 27.98 -5.33 -5.62
N LEU A 87 27.75 -5.55 -4.31
CA LEU A 87 28.52 -4.91 -3.25
C LEU A 87 30.01 -5.21 -3.37
N GLY A 88 30.39 -6.43 -3.74
CA GLY A 88 31.79 -6.79 -3.96
C GLY A 88 32.45 -6.00 -5.08
N SER A 89 31.74 -5.82 -6.20
CA SER A 89 32.23 -5.04 -7.35
C SER A 89 32.34 -3.55 -7.01
N LEU A 90 31.33 -3.00 -6.32
CA LEU A 90 31.31 -1.60 -5.88
C LEU A 90 32.40 -1.31 -4.83
N MET A 91 32.63 -2.23 -3.89
CA MET A 91 33.72 -2.12 -2.93
C MET A 91 35.09 -2.11 -3.61
N ALA A 92 35.32 -2.92 -4.64
CA ALA A 92 36.61 -2.94 -5.35
C ALA A 92 36.94 -1.58 -6.01
N ILE A 93 35.94 -0.88 -6.54
CA ILE A 93 36.08 0.52 -7.00
C ILE A 93 36.41 1.45 -5.84
N GLY A 94 35.70 1.30 -4.72
CA GLY A 94 35.94 2.08 -3.51
C GLY A 94 37.37 1.96 -3.00
N VAL A 95 37.88 0.71 -2.89
CA VAL A 95 39.21 0.39 -2.37
C VAL A 95 40.33 0.87 -3.29
N THR A 96 40.19 0.70 -4.61
CA THR A 96 41.21 1.19 -5.56
C THR A 96 41.34 2.71 -5.54
N ASN A 97 40.23 3.44 -5.43
CA ASN A 97 40.24 4.90 -5.28
C ASN A 97 40.95 5.36 -3.99
N VAL A 98 40.98 4.53 -2.93
CA VAL A 98 41.75 4.83 -1.70
C VAL A 98 43.25 4.82 -1.96
N SER A 99 43.70 3.89 -2.81
CA SER A 99 45.11 3.68 -3.11
C SER A 99 45.65 4.65 -4.19
N GLY A 100 44.87 5.69 -4.55
CA GLY A 100 45.19 6.60 -5.66
C GLY A 100 45.15 5.95 -7.04
N LYS A 101 44.74 4.67 -7.12
CA LYS A 101 44.51 3.92 -8.35
C LYS A 101 43.05 4.10 -8.77
N SER A 102 42.70 3.63 -9.97
CA SER A 102 41.30 3.60 -10.38
C SER A 102 40.99 2.31 -11.13
N MET A 103 39.79 1.80 -10.92
CA MET A 103 39.32 0.54 -11.50
C MET A 103 38.18 0.82 -12.48
N GLY A 104 38.26 0.21 -13.67
CA GLY A 104 37.17 0.23 -14.65
C GLY A 104 36.07 -0.78 -14.30
N VAL A 105 34.86 -0.57 -14.84
CA VAL A 105 33.68 -1.43 -14.60
C VAL A 105 33.97 -2.91 -14.90
N VAL A 106 34.58 -3.21 -16.05
CA VAL A 106 34.90 -4.59 -16.46
C VAL A 106 35.85 -5.27 -15.47
N ALA A 107 36.85 -4.52 -14.96
CA ALA A 107 37.79 -5.05 -13.97
C ALA A 107 37.12 -5.33 -12.62
N ALA A 108 36.18 -4.48 -12.21
CA ALA A 108 35.39 -4.68 -10.99
C ALA A 108 34.46 -5.91 -11.08
N LEU A 109 33.80 -6.10 -12.22
CA LEU A 109 32.98 -7.29 -12.48
C LEU A 109 33.83 -8.56 -12.58
N ALA A 110 34.99 -8.49 -13.25
CA ALA A 110 35.92 -9.61 -13.31
C ALA A 110 36.48 -9.97 -11.92
N PHE A 111 36.72 -8.97 -11.07
CA PHE A 111 37.13 -9.19 -9.68
C PHE A 111 36.09 -9.98 -8.89
N SER A 112 34.82 -9.55 -8.88
CA SER A 112 33.77 -10.28 -8.16
C SER A 112 33.52 -11.67 -8.75
N LEU A 113 33.59 -11.82 -10.07
CA LEU A 113 33.49 -13.12 -10.75
C LEU A 113 34.65 -14.07 -10.39
N SER A 114 35.87 -13.55 -10.26
CA SER A 114 37.03 -14.34 -9.78
C SER A 114 36.87 -14.81 -8.32
N ARG A 115 35.90 -14.26 -7.59
CA ARG A 115 35.53 -14.60 -6.21
C ARG A 115 34.18 -15.32 -6.11
N ALA A 116 33.64 -15.81 -7.24
CA ALA A 116 32.31 -16.41 -7.29
C ALA A 116 32.12 -17.53 -6.26
N LYS A 117 33.07 -18.49 -6.18
CA LYS A 117 33.00 -19.60 -5.22
C LYS A 117 32.89 -19.07 -3.79
N GLN A 118 33.68 -18.06 -3.41
CA GLN A 118 33.65 -17.49 -2.07
C GLN A 118 32.32 -16.76 -1.79
N LEU A 119 31.79 -16.03 -2.78
CA LEU A 119 30.54 -15.29 -2.68
C LEU A 119 29.33 -16.22 -2.53
N PHE A 120 29.26 -17.33 -3.28
CA PHE A 120 28.20 -18.34 -3.11
C PHE A 120 28.24 -18.98 -1.72
N HIS A 121 29.42 -19.37 -1.24
CA HIS A 121 29.55 -19.92 0.12
C HIS A 121 29.23 -18.88 1.20
N PHE A 122 29.61 -17.61 1.00
CA PHE A 122 29.26 -16.52 1.90
C PHE A 122 27.75 -16.34 2.00
N ALA A 123 27.05 -16.28 0.85
CA ALA A 123 25.61 -16.14 0.79
C ALA A 123 24.89 -17.31 1.47
N ALA A 124 25.32 -18.55 1.21
CA ALA A 124 24.75 -19.74 1.85
C ALA A 124 24.90 -19.69 3.38
N TRP A 125 26.09 -19.31 3.88
CA TRP A 125 26.30 -19.16 5.32
C TRP A 125 25.51 -17.99 5.92
N LEU A 126 25.32 -16.89 5.19
CA LEU A 126 24.48 -15.78 5.63
C LEU A 126 23.02 -16.23 5.77
N VAL A 127 22.47 -16.92 4.77
CA VAL A 127 21.10 -17.48 4.81
C VAL A 127 20.93 -18.39 6.01
N VAL A 128 21.81 -19.37 6.19
CA VAL A 128 21.77 -20.30 7.33
C VAL A 128 21.78 -19.52 8.65
N LYS A 129 22.67 -18.54 8.80
CA LYS A 129 22.75 -17.74 10.04
C LYS A 129 21.53 -16.84 10.26
N LEU A 130 20.92 -16.31 9.22
CA LEU A 130 19.67 -15.55 9.32
C LEU A 130 18.51 -16.45 9.75
N LEU A 131 18.37 -17.62 9.14
CA LEU A 131 17.34 -18.60 9.51
C LEU A 131 17.48 -19.03 10.97
N PHE A 132 18.68 -19.40 11.42
CA PHE A 132 18.93 -19.73 12.83
C PHE A 132 18.69 -18.56 13.78
N THR A 133 18.78 -17.32 13.29
CA THR A 133 18.53 -16.12 14.09
C THR A 133 17.03 -15.84 14.23
N VAL A 134 16.25 -16.05 13.17
CA VAL A 134 14.83 -15.67 13.09
C VAL A 134 13.89 -16.81 13.51
N ALA A 135 14.21 -18.06 13.15
CA ALA A 135 13.32 -19.20 13.35
C ALA A 135 12.81 -19.40 14.80
N PRO A 136 13.63 -19.26 15.86
CA PRO A 136 13.14 -19.43 17.23
C PRO A 136 12.05 -18.41 17.60
N PHE A 137 12.14 -17.18 17.09
CA PHE A 137 11.17 -16.12 17.35
C PHE A 137 9.88 -16.33 16.56
N LEU A 138 9.97 -16.79 15.30
CA LEU A 138 8.80 -17.17 14.52
C LEU A 138 8.05 -18.35 15.14
N LEU A 139 8.78 -19.36 15.63
CA LEU A 139 8.20 -20.48 16.36
C LEU A 139 7.52 -20.01 17.65
N ALA A 140 8.17 -19.14 18.43
CA ALA A 140 7.58 -18.59 19.64
C ALA A 140 6.31 -17.76 19.35
N GLY A 141 6.35 -16.88 18.33
CA GLY A 141 5.19 -16.10 17.92
C GLY A 141 4.05 -16.98 17.40
N GLY A 142 4.36 -18.01 16.62
CA GLY A 142 3.40 -18.99 16.14
C GLY A 142 2.77 -19.80 17.28
N MET A 143 3.54 -20.18 18.30
CA MET A 143 3.01 -20.83 19.50
C MET A 143 2.08 -19.91 20.28
N VAL A 144 2.45 -18.63 20.47
CA VAL A 144 1.58 -17.65 21.14
C VAL A 144 0.27 -17.48 20.39
N ALA A 145 0.33 -17.36 19.05
CA ALA A 145 -0.87 -17.29 18.23
C ALA A 145 -1.73 -18.55 18.39
N PHE A 146 -1.11 -19.73 18.29
CA PHE A 146 -1.79 -21.02 18.42
C PHE A 146 -2.42 -21.26 19.80
N PHE A 147 -1.89 -20.69 20.89
CA PHE A 147 -2.44 -20.93 22.22
C PHE A 147 -3.42 -19.85 22.70
N LEU A 148 -3.44 -18.67 22.08
CA LEU A 148 -4.25 -17.54 22.55
C LEU A 148 -5.32 -17.09 21.55
N ILE A 149 -5.15 -17.36 20.25
CA ILE A 149 -6.05 -16.85 19.19
C ILE A 149 -6.46 -17.94 18.18
N SER A 150 -6.70 -19.17 18.66
CA SER A 150 -7.11 -20.31 17.82
C SER A 150 -8.43 -20.96 18.23
N ASP A 151 -9.06 -20.53 19.32
CA ASP A 151 -10.24 -21.21 19.85
C ASP A 151 -11.51 -20.89 19.03
N TYR A 152 -11.54 -19.68 18.47
CA TYR A 152 -12.63 -19.10 17.68
C TYR A 152 -12.17 -18.69 16.29
N ASP A 153 -13.14 -18.36 15.43
CA ASP A 153 -12.87 -17.79 14.11
C ASP A 153 -11.98 -16.54 14.22
N ILE A 154 -11.06 -16.37 13.27
CA ILE A 154 -10.14 -15.23 13.25
C ILE A 154 -10.89 -13.89 13.15
N ASN A 155 -12.05 -13.88 12.49
CA ASN A 155 -12.86 -12.68 12.34
C ASN A 155 -13.40 -12.16 13.68
N PHE A 156 -13.69 -13.05 14.65
CA PHE A 156 -14.03 -12.64 16.01
C PHE A 156 -12.88 -11.89 16.69
N TYR A 157 -11.66 -12.44 16.63
CA TYR A 157 -10.50 -11.81 17.25
C TYR A 157 -10.16 -10.44 16.63
N LEU A 158 -10.36 -10.28 15.32
CA LEU A 158 -10.12 -9.02 14.61
C LEU A 158 -11.19 -7.96 14.91
N ALA A 159 -12.46 -8.37 14.98
CA ALA A 159 -13.59 -7.46 15.20
C ALA A 159 -13.74 -7.06 16.67
N VAL A 160 -13.76 -8.03 17.59
CA VAL A 160 -14.05 -7.80 19.01
C VAL A 160 -12.79 -7.46 19.82
N GLN A 161 -11.63 -7.97 19.39
CA GLN A 161 -10.34 -7.75 20.04
C GLN A 161 -10.37 -8.03 21.56
N PRO A 162 -10.75 -9.24 21.99
CA PRO A 162 -10.85 -9.59 23.41
C PRO A 162 -9.49 -9.54 24.12
N PRO A 163 -9.43 -9.60 25.47
CA PRO A 163 -8.17 -9.51 26.22
C PRO A 163 -7.09 -10.50 25.76
N GLU A 164 -7.47 -11.70 25.33
CA GLU A 164 -6.58 -12.73 24.78
C GLU A 164 -5.91 -12.27 23.48
N PHE A 165 -6.64 -11.56 22.61
CA PHE A 165 -6.10 -10.97 21.38
C PHE A 165 -5.03 -9.94 21.70
N TRP A 166 -5.31 -8.99 22.61
CA TRP A 166 -4.33 -8.00 23.03
C TRP A 166 -3.13 -8.64 23.74
N GLY A 167 -3.36 -9.65 24.57
CA GLY A 167 -2.31 -10.46 25.19
C GLY A 167 -1.39 -11.08 24.14
N ALA A 168 -1.96 -11.76 23.14
CA ALA A 168 -1.22 -12.33 22.02
C ALA A 168 -0.47 -11.26 21.22
N ALA A 169 -1.15 -10.17 20.84
CA ALA A 169 -0.56 -9.07 20.07
C ALA A 169 0.61 -8.40 20.79
N ILE A 170 0.49 -8.15 22.10
CA ILE A 170 1.57 -7.57 22.91
C ILE A 170 2.75 -8.54 23.00
N ILE A 171 2.50 -9.82 23.31
CA ILE A 171 3.56 -10.82 23.44
C ILE A 171 4.28 -11.02 22.09
N ILE A 172 3.53 -11.19 21.00
CA ILE A 172 4.08 -11.29 19.64
C ILE A 172 4.84 -10.02 19.28
N GLY A 173 4.31 -8.84 19.61
CA GLY A 173 4.99 -7.56 19.43
C GLY A 173 6.33 -7.49 20.16
N ILE A 174 6.38 -7.90 21.43
CA ILE A 174 7.64 -8.00 22.20
C ILE A 174 8.60 -8.98 21.54
N ILE A 175 8.13 -10.17 21.13
CA ILE A 175 8.95 -11.17 20.42
C ILE A 175 9.54 -10.56 19.16
N VAL A 176 8.75 -9.84 18.36
CA VAL A 176 9.19 -9.17 17.13
C VAL A 176 10.22 -8.09 17.42
N VAL A 177 10.02 -7.26 18.46
CA VAL A 177 10.99 -6.22 18.86
C VAL A 177 12.31 -6.83 19.33
N VAL A 178 12.26 -7.89 20.14
CA VAL A 178 13.46 -8.61 20.60
C VAL A 178 14.17 -9.29 19.41
N MET A 179 13.41 -9.92 18.51
CA MET A 179 13.93 -10.50 17.27
C MET A 179 14.64 -9.44 16.42
N ALA A 180 14.01 -8.30 16.20
CA ALA A 180 14.57 -7.19 15.43
C ALA A 180 15.86 -6.65 16.07
N GLY A 181 15.86 -6.42 17.40
CA GLY A 181 17.06 -5.97 18.13
C GLY A 181 18.22 -6.97 18.04
N PHE A 182 17.92 -8.27 18.17
CA PHE A 182 18.94 -9.32 18.03
C PHE A 182 19.45 -9.42 16.59
N LEU A 183 18.56 -9.36 15.60
CA LEU A 183 18.91 -9.38 14.18
C LEU A 183 19.79 -8.18 13.80
N ILE A 184 19.42 -6.96 14.21
CA ILE A 184 20.22 -5.74 14.01
C ILE A 184 21.61 -5.92 14.63
N ARG A 185 21.69 -6.39 15.87
CA ARG A 185 22.99 -6.63 16.54
C ARG A 185 23.84 -7.64 15.77
N ARG A 186 23.24 -8.71 15.23
CA ARG A 186 23.94 -9.71 14.40
C ARG A 186 24.42 -9.12 13.08
N LEU A 187 23.55 -8.42 12.35
CA LEU A 187 23.88 -7.79 11.07
C LEU A 187 24.98 -6.73 11.21
N VAL A 188 24.92 -5.87 12.23
CA VAL A 188 26.01 -4.91 12.55
C VAL A 188 27.30 -5.67 12.82
N GLY A 189 27.23 -6.75 13.60
CA GLY A 189 28.38 -7.60 13.90
C GLY A 189 28.96 -8.33 12.68
N TRP A 190 28.15 -8.55 11.64
CA TRP A 190 28.53 -9.22 10.40
C TRP A 190 28.83 -8.26 9.25
N SER A 191 28.75 -6.94 9.48
CA SER A 191 28.94 -5.90 8.46
C SER A 191 30.29 -5.99 7.74
N LEU A 192 31.35 -6.47 8.40
CA LEU A 192 32.68 -6.64 7.81
C LEU A 192 32.93 -8.04 7.23
N ALA A 193 31.98 -8.97 7.35
CA ALA A 193 32.18 -10.36 6.91
C ALA A 193 32.42 -10.46 5.39
N LEU A 194 31.67 -9.71 4.57
CA LEU A 194 31.86 -9.68 3.12
C LEU A 194 33.21 -9.03 2.71
N PRO A 195 33.60 -7.85 3.22
CA PRO A 195 34.94 -7.29 3.01
C PRO A 195 36.08 -8.27 3.36
N LEU A 196 35.98 -8.98 4.49
CA LEU A 196 37.01 -9.95 4.92
C LEU A 196 37.13 -11.14 3.95
N VAL A 197 36.01 -11.60 3.38
CA VAL A 197 36.02 -12.69 2.38
C VAL A 197 36.69 -12.23 1.10
N LEU A 198 36.36 -11.02 0.62
CA LEU A 198 36.78 -10.53 -0.69
C LEU A 198 38.23 -10.08 -0.74
N PHE A 199 38.68 -9.36 0.30
CA PHE A 199 39.94 -8.63 0.26
C PHE A 199 41.01 -9.27 1.15
N VAL A 200 40.64 -9.78 2.33
CA VAL A 200 41.58 -10.45 3.26
C VAL A 200 41.72 -11.94 2.95
N GLY A 201 40.78 -12.54 2.21
CA GLY A 201 40.78 -13.97 1.91
C GLY A 201 40.33 -14.85 3.07
N THR A 202 39.59 -14.27 4.04
CA THR A 202 39.03 -15.05 5.14
C THR A 202 38.00 -16.04 4.62
N ALA A 203 38.07 -17.30 5.06
CA ALA A 203 37.11 -18.32 4.65
C ALA A 203 35.66 -17.91 5.03
N PRO A 204 34.66 -18.05 4.13
CA PRO A 204 33.30 -17.56 4.35
C PRO A 204 32.63 -18.02 5.65
N ALA A 205 32.84 -19.28 6.06
CA ALA A 205 32.28 -19.78 7.33
C ALA A 205 32.83 -19.04 8.56
N ARG A 206 34.12 -18.65 8.51
CA ARG A 206 34.83 -17.98 9.62
C ARG A 206 34.69 -16.47 9.59
N SER A 207 34.37 -15.87 8.44
CA SER A 207 34.33 -14.40 8.27
C SER A 207 33.31 -13.72 9.18
N PHE A 208 32.17 -14.35 9.47
CA PHE A 208 31.19 -13.84 10.43
C PHE A 208 31.75 -13.73 11.85
N SER A 209 32.50 -14.75 12.30
CA SER A 209 33.13 -14.76 13.62
C SER A 209 34.30 -13.78 13.71
N ALA A 210 35.07 -13.63 12.62
CA ALA A 210 36.14 -12.66 12.50
C ALA A 210 35.59 -11.22 12.51
N SER A 211 34.54 -10.95 11.72
CA SER A 211 33.81 -9.68 11.72
C SER A 211 33.33 -9.35 13.13
N LEU A 212 32.67 -10.28 13.83
CA LEU A 212 32.20 -10.06 15.20
C LEU A 212 33.30 -9.64 16.17
N LYS A 213 34.51 -10.21 16.03
CA LYS A 213 35.67 -9.83 16.87
C LYS A 213 36.12 -8.41 16.59
N LEU A 214 36.24 -8.03 15.31
CA LEU A 214 36.65 -6.69 14.89
C LEU A 214 35.61 -5.62 15.25
N THR A 215 34.33 -5.91 15.07
CA THR A 215 33.26 -4.94 15.31
C THR A 215 32.89 -4.81 16.80
N ARG A 216 33.38 -5.70 17.68
CA ARG A 216 32.93 -5.76 19.10
C ARG A 216 33.14 -4.45 19.85
N GLN A 217 34.27 -3.79 19.64
CA GLN A 217 34.62 -2.54 20.32
C GLN A 217 34.08 -1.29 19.59
N SER A 218 33.68 -1.43 18.32
CA SER A 218 33.23 -0.32 17.47
C SER A 218 31.77 -0.42 17.04
N SER A 219 30.99 -1.34 17.64
CA SER A 219 29.62 -1.66 17.22
C SER A 219 28.70 -0.44 17.26
N GLY A 220 28.84 0.44 18.25
CA GLY A 220 28.06 1.68 18.34
C GLY A 220 28.43 2.73 17.28
N ILE A 221 29.67 2.73 16.79
CA ILE A 221 30.08 3.61 15.68
C ILE A 221 29.53 3.05 14.36
N ILE A 222 29.64 1.74 14.16
CA ILE A 222 29.14 1.05 12.96
C ILE A 222 27.61 1.19 12.88
N LEU A 223 26.89 0.92 13.98
CA LEU A 223 25.44 1.07 14.04
C LEU A 223 25.01 2.49 13.68
N ARG A 224 25.60 3.52 14.30
CA ARG A 224 25.27 4.92 13.97
C ARG A 224 25.57 5.27 12.52
N ALA A 225 26.67 4.76 11.95
CA ALA A 225 27.01 5.00 10.56
C ALA A 225 26.01 4.32 9.59
N LEU A 226 25.63 3.07 9.86
CA LEU A 226 24.63 2.34 9.06
C LEU A 226 23.22 2.93 9.22
N VAL A 227 22.84 3.35 10.41
CA VAL A 227 21.55 4.03 10.65
C VAL A 227 21.52 5.39 9.96
N ALA A 228 22.58 6.20 10.07
CA ALA A 228 22.66 7.48 9.38
C ALA A 228 22.62 7.31 7.86
N TRP A 229 23.29 6.27 7.33
CA TRP A 229 23.19 5.91 5.92
C TRP A 229 21.76 5.53 5.54
N ALA A 230 21.12 4.62 6.27
CA ALA A 230 19.77 4.14 5.99
C ALA A 230 18.74 5.27 6.04
N LEU A 231 18.77 6.11 7.07
CA LEU A 231 17.91 7.29 7.20
C LEU A 231 18.16 8.30 6.08
N GLY A 232 19.42 8.54 5.72
CA GLY A 232 19.78 9.43 4.61
C GLY A 232 19.25 8.92 3.26
N THR A 233 19.36 7.61 3.00
CA THR A 233 18.79 7.00 1.78
C THR A 233 17.27 7.01 1.77
N LEU A 234 16.63 6.80 2.93
CA LEU A 234 15.18 6.87 3.07
C LEU A 234 14.67 8.29 2.82
N LEU A 235 15.28 9.29 3.47
CA LEU A 235 14.93 10.70 3.29
C LEU A 235 15.09 11.13 1.83
N LEU A 236 16.18 10.71 1.17
CA LEU A 236 16.36 10.98 -0.26
C LEU A 236 15.25 10.36 -1.10
N GLY A 237 14.90 9.10 -0.85
CA GLY A 237 13.81 8.42 -1.55
C GLY A 237 12.48 9.16 -1.37
N VAL A 238 12.14 9.56 -0.14
CA VAL A 238 10.93 10.34 0.16
C VAL A 238 10.93 11.68 -0.57
N MET A 239 12.04 12.44 -0.53
CA MET A 239 12.14 13.74 -1.22
C MET A 239 12.01 13.60 -2.74
N VAL A 240 12.63 12.57 -3.33
CA VAL A 240 12.56 12.30 -4.78
C VAL A 240 11.13 11.96 -5.19
N THR A 241 10.47 11.06 -4.46
CA THR A 241 9.09 10.67 -4.73
C THR A 241 8.14 11.85 -4.54
N ALA A 242 8.27 12.60 -3.45
CA ALA A 242 7.49 13.82 -3.20
C ALA A 242 7.67 14.87 -4.31
N GLY A 243 8.89 15.03 -4.85
CA GLY A 243 9.15 15.93 -5.96
C GLY A 243 8.43 15.53 -7.26
N VAL A 244 8.35 14.23 -7.56
CA VAL A 244 7.60 13.73 -8.73
C VAL A 244 6.09 13.90 -8.53
N HIS A 245 5.59 13.65 -7.31
CA HIS A 245 4.18 13.89 -6.98
C HIS A 245 3.81 15.38 -7.07
N PHE A 246 4.66 16.27 -6.56
CA PHE A 246 4.47 17.71 -6.70
C PHE A 246 4.41 18.12 -8.18
N LEU A 247 5.31 17.59 -9.00
CA LEU A 247 5.29 17.84 -10.45
C LEU A 247 4.01 17.33 -11.11
N ALA A 248 3.53 16.15 -10.72
CA ALA A 248 2.27 15.60 -11.20
C ALA A 248 1.07 16.50 -10.83
N ALA A 249 1.00 16.95 -9.58
CA ALA A 249 -0.06 17.83 -9.09
C ALA A 249 -0.13 19.16 -9.85
N VAL A 250 1.01 19.71 -10.30
CA VAL A 250 1.06 20.93 -11.10
C VAL A 250 0.69 20.68 -12.57
N LEU A 251 1.14 19.56 -13.15
CA LEU A 251 0.98 19.32 -14.59
C LEU A 251 -0.36 18.68 -14.96
N VAL A 252 -0.90 17.78 -14.14
CA VAL A 252 -2.13 17.03 -14.45
C VAL A 252 -3.33 17.94 -14.72
N PRO A 253 -3.61 19.00 -13.91
CA PRO A 253 -4.74 19.89 -14.16
C PRO A 253 -4.70 20.58 -15.53
N LEU A 254 -3.49 20.81 -16.09
CA LEU A 254 -3.32 21.49 -17.37
C LEU A 254 -3.76 20.64 -18.59
N PHE A 255 -4.01 19.35 -18.39
CA PHE A 255 -4.34 18.40 -19.47
C PHE A 255 -5.60 17.58 -19.19
N ILE A 256 -6.46 18.04 -18.26
CA ILE A 256 -7.68 17.33 -17.83
C ILE A 256 -8.66 17.08 -18.98
N ASP A 257 -8.67 17.91 -20.01
CA ASP A 257 -9.60 17.79 -21.15
C ASP A 257 -9.14 16.83 -22.25
N SER A 258 -7.96 16.21 -22.11
CA SER A 258 -7.39 15.35 -23.16
C SER A 258 -6.79 14.05 -22.61
N VAL A 259 -7.52 12.94 -22.82
CA VAL A 259 -7.07 11.57 -22.49
C VAL A 259 -5.68 11.28 -23.06
N THR A 260 -5.42 11.68 -24.32
CA THR A 260 -4.15 11.42 -25.01
C THR A 260 -2.99 12.16 -24.36
N LEU A 261 -3.14 13.47 -24.07
CA LEU A 261 -2.08 14.25 -23.43
C LEU A 261 -1.84 13.77 -22.00
N LEU A 262 -2.92 13.42 -21.30
CA LEU A 262 -2.86 12.91 -19.94
C LEU A 262 -2.11 11.57 -19.86
N ALA A 263 -2.32 10.66 -20.80
CA ALA A 263 -1.56 9.41 -20.85
C ALA A 263 -0.09 9.58 -21.23
N ILE A 264 0.23 10.52 -22.12
CA ILE A 264 1.63 10.87 -22.40
C ILE A 264 2.28 11.41 -21.12
N LEU A 265 1.61 12.32 -20.40
CA LEU A 265 2.08 12.86 -19.13
C LEU A 265 2.32 11.76 -18.10
N PHE A 266 1.39 10.81 -17.93
CA PHE A 266 1.56 9.70 -16.99
C PHE A 266 2.70 8.76 -17.38
N GLY A 267 2.86 8.46 -18.67
CA GLY A 267 4.00 7.71 -19.17
C GLY A 267 5.33 8.40 -18.82
N LEU A 268 5.40 9.72 -18.98
CA LEU A 268 6.58 10.53 -18.64
C LEU A 268 6.85 10.56 -17.12
N LEU A 269 5.83 10.76 -16.29
CA LEU A 269 5.95 10.76 -14.83
C LEU A 269 6.39 9.39 -14.30
N THR A 270 5.83 8.30 -14.84
CA THR A 270 6.22 6.93 -14.49
C THR A 270 7.67 6.64 -14.89
N ALA A 271 8.09 7.07 -16.08
CA ALA A 271 9.48 6.96 -16.51
C ALA A 271 10.42 7.77 -15.61
N LEU A 272 10.03 9.00 -15.23
CA LEU A 272 10.79 9.84 -14.30
C LEU A 272 10.94 9.17 -12.94
N LEU A 273 9.85 8.66 -12.37
CA LEU A 273 9.86 7.93 -11.09
C LEU A 273 10.76 6.69 -11.15
N SER A 274 10.68 5.92 -12.24
CA SER A 274 11.51 4.72 -12.45
C SER A 274 13.01 5.07 -12.54
N ILE A 275 13.36 6.12 -13.29
CA ILE A 275 14.74 6.61 -13.36
C ILE A 275 15.19 7.07 -11.98
N ALA A 276 14.36 7.81 -11.26
CA ALA A 276 14.71 8.34 -9.95
C ALA A 276 14.87 7.22 -8.90
N ALA A 277 14.05 6.17 -8.96
CA ALA A 277 14.18 4.97 -8.14
C ALA A 277 15.49 4.22 -8.42
N VAL A 278 15.86 4.02 -9.70
CA VAL A 278 17.16 3.42 -10.08
C VAL A 278 18.34 4.26 -9.60
N MET A 279 18.25 5.58 -9.71
CA MET A 279 19.31 6.49 -9.26
C MET A 279 19.46 6.46 -7.73
N THR A 280 18.35 6.43 -7.00
CA THR A 280 18.32 6.37 -5.54
C THR A 280 18.87 5.03 -5.03
N THR A 281 18.47 3.92 -5.65
CA THR A 281 18.96 2.58 -5.30
C THR A 281 20.44 2.38 -5.65
N ALA A 282 20.90 2.88 -6.81
CA ALA A 282 22.33 2.88 -7.16
C ALA A 282 23.17 3.70 -6.17
N LEU A 283 22.65 4.84 -5.72
CA LEU A 283 23.29 5.66 -4.69
C LEU A 283 23.31 4.94 -3.35
N ALA A 284 22.22 4.28 -2.96
CA ALA A 284 22.13 3.51 -1.72
C ALA A 284 23.16 2.36 -1.72
N SER A 285 23.20 1.51 -2.75
CA SER A 285 24.14 0.38 -2.83
C SER A 285 25.59 0.85 -2.95
N GLY A 286 25.85 1.87 -3.77
CA GLY A 286 27.16 2.48 -3.92
C GLY A 286 27.71 3.08 -2.62
N SER A 287 26.91 3.91 -1.93
CA SER A 287 27.30 4.52 -0.67
C SER A 287 27.48 3.48 0.45
N LEU A 288 26.65 2.43 0.49
CA LEU A 288 26.82 1.31 1.43
C LEU A 288 28.14 0.58 1.20
N ALA A 289 28.43 0.22 -0.06
CA ALA A 289 29.69 -0.45 -0.41
C ALA A 289 30.91 0.38 -0.01
N LEU A 290 30.90 1.68 -0.31
CA LEU A 290 31.96 2.61 0.07
C LEU A 290 32.10 2.74 1.59
N LEU A 291 30.98 2.79 2.32
CA LEU A 291 30.96 2.85 3.78
C LEU A 291 31.57 1.59 4.39
N LEU A 292 31.16 0.40 3.94
CA LEU A 292 31.70 -0.88 4.41
C LEU A 292 33.20 -1.02 4.11
N ALA A 293 33.64 -0.59 2.92
CA ALA A 293 35.06 -0.57 2.57
C ALA A 293 35.85 0.42 3.45
N ALA A 294 35.30 1.60 3.75
CA ALA A 294 35.94 2.57 4.64
C ALA A 294 36.07 2.04 6.08
N LEU A 295 35.01 1.38 6.59
CA LEU A 295 35.03 0.73 7.90
C LEU A 295 36.05 -0.42 7.95
N ALA A 296 36.10 -1.27 6.92
CA ALA A 296 37.07 -2.35 6.83
C ALA A 296 38.51 -1.80 6.79
N HIS A 297 38.77 -0.76 5.98
CA HIS A 297 40.08 -0.10 5.93
C HIS A 297 40.50 0.51 7.27
N GLN A 298 39.56 1.02 8.05
CA GLN A 298 39.84 1.57 9.37
C GLN A 298 40.15 0.47 10.40
N LEU A 299 39.38 -0.61 10.41
CA LEU A 299 39.36 -1.60 11.48
C LEU A 299 40.26 -2.83 11.24
N GLU A 300 40.60 -3.14 10.00
CA GLU A 300 41.40 -4.32 9.64
C GLU A 300 42.71 -3.91 8.93
N PRO A 301 43.88 -4.04 9.59
CA PRO A 301 45.16 -3.66 9.01
C PRO A 301 45.50 -4.40 7.71
N GLN A 302 45.20 -5.71 7.63
CA GLN A 302 45.47 -6.52 6.42
C GLN A 302 44.68 -6.04 5.20
N PHE A 303 43.55 -5.36 5.42
CA PHE A 303 42.75 -4.77 4.35
C PHE A 303 43.49 -3.64 3.62
N ARG A 304 44.49 -3.01 4.27
CA ARG A 304 45.27 -1.89 3.69
C ARG A 304 46.38 -2.36 2.75
N GLU A 305 46.76 -3.63 2.84
CA GLU A 305 47.88 -4.22 2.09
C GLU A 305 47.40 -4.93 0.80
N VAL A 306 46.10 -4.89 0.52
CA VAL A 306 45.51 -5.62 -0.61
C VAL A 306 45.82 -4.93 -1.93
N ASP A 307 46.68 -5.54 -2.74
CA ASP A 307 46.93 -5.08 -4.11
C ASP A 307 45.83 -5.60 -5.04
N LEU A 308 45.04 -4.68 -5.58
CA LEU A 308 43.98 -4.97 -6.54
C LEU A 308 44.48 -4.79 -7.97
N PRO A 309 43.99 -5.60 -8.94
CA PRO A 309 44.33 -5.41 -10.34
C PRO A 309 44.01 -3.98 -10.79
N SER A 310 45.03 -3.22 -11.15
CA SER A 310 44.88 -1.90 -11.77
C SER A 310 44.69 -2.06 -13.27
N GLY A 311 43.46 -1.95 -13.74
CA GLY A 311 43.15 -1.89 -15.17
C GLY A 311 43.17 -0.44 -15.67
N ALA A 312 43.74 -0.21 -16.87
CA ALA A 312 43.67 1.10 -17.51
C ALA A 312 42.21 1.56 -17.60
N GLN A 313 41.92 2.79 -17.15
CA GLN A 313 40.68 3.44 -17.51
C GLN A 313 40.66 3.57 -19.04
N ARG A 314 39.87 2.75 -19.74
CA ARG A 314 39.28 3.27 -20.96
C ARG A 314 38.39 4.41 -20.49
N LYS A 315 38.87 5.65 -20.59
CA LYS A 315 38.01 6.83 -20.53
C LYS A 315 36.87 6.53 -21.48
N PHE A 316 35.67 6.31 -20.95
CA PHE A 316 34.48 6.21 -21.76
C PHE A 316 34.21 7.63 -22.27
N ASN A 317 34.99 8.03 -23.27
CA ASN A 317 34.71 9.22 -24.04
C ASN A 317 33.46 8.86 -24.81
N LEU A 318 32.34 9.48 -24.44
CA LEU A 318 31.14 9.53 -25.26
C LEU A 318 31.55 10.20 -26.58
N THR A 319 32.07 9.40 -27.52
CA THR A 319 32.49 9.86 -28.83
C THR A 319 31.28 10.43 -29.57
N LYS A 320 31.50 11.25 -30.61
CA LYS A 320 30.43 11.65 -31.53
C LYS A 320 29.64 10.44 -32.09
N LYS A 321 30.21 9.23 -32.07
CA LYS A 321 29.55 7.97 -32.48
C LYS A 321 28.58 7.39 -31.44
N THR A 322 28.72 7.65 -30.14
CA THR A 322 27.79 7.15 -29.09
C THR A 322 26.66 8.13 -28.77
N ARG A 323 26.81 9.42 -29.10
CA ARG A 323 25.73 10.42 -29.01
C ARG A 323 24.45 10.05 -29.79
N PRO A 324 24.50 9.62 -31.06
CA PRO A 324 23.29 9.20 -31.77
C PRO A 324 22.65 8.00 -31.08
N TRP A 325 23.43 7.04 -30.56
CA TRP A 325 22.89 5.91 -29.80
C TRP A 325 22.22 6.33 -28.48
N LEU A 326 22.77 7.30 -27.75
CA LEU A 326 22.11 7.85 -26.56
C LEU A 326 20.80 8.58 -26.91
N VAL A 327 20.78 9.35 -28.00
CA VAL A 327 19.56 10.01 -28.48
C VAL A 327 18.54 8.98 -28.95
N LEU A 328 18.97 7.94 -29.68
CA LEU A 328 18.13 6.80 -30.07
C LEU A 328 17.61 6.02 -28.85
N SER A 329 18.42 5.79 -27.83
CA SER A 329 17.98 5.17 -26.57
C SER A 329 16.98 6.05 -25.81
N LEU A 330 17.14 7.37 -25.83
CA LEU A 330 16.19 8.30 -25.23
C LEU A 330 14.87 8.31 -26.01
N ILE A 331 14.93 8.38 -27.34
CA ILE A 331 13.74 8.32 -28.21
C ILE A 331 13.04 6.96 -28.05
N ALA A 332 13.79 5.85 -27.99
CA ALA A 332 13.24 4.54 -27.74
C ALA A 332 12.64 4.44 -26.33
N GLY A 333 13.28 5.04 -25.33
CA GLY A 333 12.78 5.09 -23.95
C GLY A 333 11.47 5.89 -23.85
N VAL A 334 11.40 7.05 -24.50
CA VAL A 334 10.16 7.82 -24.63
C VAL A 334 9.11 7.03 -25.41
N GLY A 335 9.48 6.40 -26.53
CA GLY A 335 8.58 5.55 -27.31
C GLY A 335 8.03 4.38 -26.52
N VAL A 336 8.85 3.73 -25.68
CA VAL A 336 8.42 2.66 -24.76
C VAL A 336 7.53 3.21 -23.65
N ALA A 337 7.86 4.36 -23.05
CA ALA A 337 7.02 4.98 -22.03
C ALA A 337 5.66 5.42 -22.60
N THR A 338 5.65 6.00 -23.80
CA THR A 338 4.44 6.33 -24.56
C THR A 338 3.66 5.05 -24.91
N PHE A 339 4.32 4.00 -25.36
CA PHE A 339 3.68 2.70 -25.64
C PHE A 339 3.07 2.08 -24.39
N ILE A 340 3.75 2.14 -23.24
CA ILE A 340 3.21 1.68 -21.96
C ILE A 340 2.01 2.54 -21.56
N GLY A 341 2.08 3.86 -21.70
CA GLY A 341 0.97 4.77 -21.44
C GLY A 341 -0.25 4.46 -22.30
N PHE A 342 -0.06 4.30 -23.62
CA PHE A 342 -1.14 3.88 -24.52
C PHE A 342 -1.65 2.47 -24.24
N SER A 343 -0.77 1.53 -23.87
CA SER A 343 -1.17 0.16 -23.53
C SER A 343 -1.99 0.11 -22.23
N LEU A 344 -1.70 1.00 -21.28
CA LEU A 344 -2.50 1.18 -20.06
C LEU A 344 -3.85 1.81 -20.38
N LEU A 345 -3.93 2.75 -21.32
CA LEU A 345 -5.20 3.33 -21.76
C LEU A 345 -6.09 2.34 -22.53
N ASP A 346 -5.51 1.57 -23.45
CA ASP A 346 -6.23 0.55 -24.23
C ASP A 346 -6.79 -0.58 -23.35
N GLN A 347 -6.32 -0.64 -22.11
CA GLN A 347 -6.71 -1.59 -21.08
C GLN A 347 -7.85 -1.09 -20.18
N ILE A 348 -8.23 0.20 -20.27
CA ILE A 348 -9.30 0.81 -19.48
C ILE A 348 -10.57 0.79 -20.32
N GLN A 349 -11.61 0.13 -19.81
CA GLN A 349 -12.93 0.14 -20.41
C GLN A 349 -13.73 1.32 -19.83
N PHE A 350 -14.39 2.09 -20.69
CA PHE A 350 -15.23 3.23 -20.27
C PHE A 350 -16.73 2.88 -20.31
N THR A 351 -17.08 1.59 -20.36
CA THR A 351 -18.46 1.12 -20.28
C THR A 351 -18.89 1.00 -18.82
N ASP A 352 -20.16 1.32 -18.54
CA ASP A 352 -20.74 1.27 -17.19
C ASP A 352 -21.75 0.12 -17.11
N ASP A 353 -21.29 -1.10 -17.31
CA ASP A 353 -22.09 -2.34 -17.32
C ASP A 353 -21.81 -3.26 -16.13
N ALA A 354 -20.98 -2.82 -15.18
CA ALA A 354 -20.68 -3.56 -13.97
C ALA A 354 -21.94 -3.77 -13.11
N GLN A 355 -22.21 -5.03 -12.77
CA GLN A 355 -23.31 -5.42 -11.90
C GLN A 355 -23.01 -5.06 -10.44
N VAL A 356 -24.04 -4.63 -9.71
CA VAL A 356 -23.95 -4.38 -8.26
C VAL A 356 -24.39 -5.63 -7.50
N ILE A 357 -23.46 -6.20 -6.74
CA ILE A 357 -23.65 -7.42 -5.97
C ILE A 357 -23.57 -7.06 -4.48
N ALA A 358 -24.66 -7.28 -3.74
CA ALA A 358 -24.74 -6.95 -2.32
C ALA A 358 -24.08 -8.04 -1.46
N HIS A 359 -22.93 -7.73 -0.85
CA HIS A 359 -22.12 -8.65 -0.06
C HIS A 359 -22.80 -9.00 1.27
N ARG A 360 -23.13 -10.28 1.48
CA ARG A 360 -23.91 -10.74 2.64
C ARG A 360 -25.25 -10.01 2.80
N GLY A 361 -25.87 -9.61 1.69
CA GLY A 361 -26.92 -8.60 1.65
C GLY A 361 -26.37 -7.16 1.60
N ALA A 362 -27.13 -6.18 2.09
CA ALA A 362 -26.63 -4.81 2.22
C ALA A 362 -25.92 -4.64 3.58
N ALA A 363 -24.77 -5.30 3.76
CA ALA A 363 -24.10 -5.44 5.06
C ALA A 363 -23.60 -4.12 5.70
N GLY A 364 -23.45 -3.05 4.91
CA GLY A 364 -23.17 -1.71 5.43
C GLY A 364 -24.38 -1.03 6.09
N ALA A 365 -25.59 -1.49 5.75
CA ALA A 365 -26.85 -0.89 6.17
C ALA A 365 -27.71 -1.76 7.10
N ALA A 366 -27.40 -3.04 7.21
CA ALA A 366 -28.08 -4.01 8.07
C ALA A 366 -27.13 -5.17 8.40
N PRO A 367 -27.34 -5.91 9.50
CA PRO A 367 -26.44 -6.98 9.92
C PRO A 367 -26.24 -8.04 8.83
N GLU A 368 -24.99 -8.43 8.60
CA GLU A 368 -24.61 -9.37 7.54
C GLU A 368 -25.40 -10.69 7.57
N ASN A 369 -25.72 -11.26 6.41
CA ASN A 369 -26.38 -12.57 6.26
C ASN A 369 -27.73 -12.70 7.00
N THR A 370 -28.48 -11.61 7.16
CA THR A 370 -29.81 -11.58 7.80
C THR A 370 -30.94 -11.36 6.79
N MET A 371 -32.19 -11.61 7.21
CA MET A 371 -33.35 -11.28 6.38
C MET A 371 -33.46 -9.77 6.16
N ALA A 372 -33.06 -8.96 7.16
CA ALA A 372 -32.98 -7.52 7.03
C ALA A 372 -32.00 -7.08 5.94
N SER A 373 -30.77 -7.61 5.90
CA SER A 373 -29.77 -7.22 4.89
C SER A 373 -30.18 -7.65 3.48
N ILE A 374 -30.83 -8.81 3.34
CA ILE A 374 -31.38 -9.29 2.06
C ILE A 374 -32.51 -8.36 1.58
N ARG A 375 -33.48 -8.05 2.45
CA ARG A 375 -34.60 -7.14 2.11
C ARG A 375 -34.11 -5.75 1.73
N ARG A 376 -33.08 -5.25 2.44
CA ARG A 376 -32.44 -3.97 2.12
C ARG A 376 -31.76 -4.02 0.76
N ALA A 377 -31.01 -5.07 0.44
CA ALA A 377 -30.39 -5.22 -0.88
C ALA A 377 -31.40 -5.28 -2.03
N ILE A 378 -32.58 -5.89 -1.82
CA ILE A 378 -33.70 -5.84 -2.78
C ILE A 378 -34.21 -4.40 -2.94
N ALA A 379 -34.37 -3.66 -1.83
CA ALA A 379 -34.84 -2.28 -1.86
C ALA A 379 -33.86 -1.32 -2.53
N ASP A 380 -32.56 -1.54 -2.35
CA ASP A 380 -31.47 -0.77 -2.99
C ASP A 380 -31.32 -1.12 -4.49
N GLY A 381 -32.12 -2.08 -4.99
CA GLY A 381 -32.19 -2.41 -6.41
C GLY A 381 -30.93 -3.07 -6.94
N THR A 382 -30.33 -3.99 -6.18
CA THR A 382 -29.11 -4.74 -6.56
C THR A 382 -29.36 -5.72 -7.72
N ASP A 383 -28.31 -6.04 -8.48
CA ASP A 383 -28.40 -7.03 -9.58
C ASP A 383 -28.32 -8.47 -9.03
N TRP A 384 -27.51 -8.66 -7.98
CA TRP A 384 -27.38 -9.91 -7.24
C TRP A 384 -27.22 -9.63 -5.75
N ILE A 385 -27.60 -10.62 -4.94
CA ILE A 385 -27.34 -10.65 -3.51
C ILE A 385 -26.43 -11.84 -3.23
N GLU A 386 -25.29 -11.56 -2.62
CA GLU A 386 -24.34 -12.57 -2.20
C GLU A 386 -24.64 -12.99 -0.75
N ILE A 387 -24.55 -14.28 -0.47
CA ILE A 387 -24.76 -14.86 0.85
C ILE A 387 -23.80 -16.03 1.10
N ASP A 388 -23.42 -16.23 2.35
CA ASP A 388 -22.55 -17.32 2.77
C ASP A 388 -23.36 -18.46 3.38
N VAL A 389 -23.09 -19.72 3.01
CA VAL A 389 -23.82 -20.88 3.56
C VAL A 389 -22.92 -21.93 4.18
N GLN A 390 -23.44 -22.54 5.24
CA GLN A 390 -22.81 -23.62 6.00
C GLN A 390 -23.81 -24.71 6.38
N GLU A 391 -23.29 -25.90 6.71
CA GLU A 391 -24.08 -27.08 7.10
C GLU A 391 -24.09 -27.26 8.63
N THR A 392 -25.30 -27.38 9.20
CA THR A 392 -25.53 -27.68 10.63
C THR A 392 -25.38 -29.17 10.96
N ALA A 393 -25.40 -29.53 12.25
CA ALA A 393 -25.23 -30.93 12.70
C ALA A 393 -26.38 -31.88 12.27
N ASP A 394 -27.62 -31.39 12.24
CA ASP A 394 -28.80 -32.09 11.73
C ASP A 394 -28.98 -31.96 10.22
N GLY A 395 -28.15 -31.13 9.60
CA GLY A 395 -27.96 -31.09 8.16
C GLY A 395 -28.76 -30.03 7.41
N GLU A 396 -29.37 -29.12 8.13
CA GLU A 396 -29.97 -27.91 7.58
C GLU A 396 -28.88 -26.94 7.07
N ILE A 397 -29.21 -26.19 6.02
CA ILE A 397 -28.30 -25.19 5.43
C ILE A 397 -28.67 -23.81 5.95
N VAL A 398 -27.75 -23.22 6.71
CA VAL A 398 -27.89 -21.91 7.34
C VAL A 398 -27.02 -20.86 6.65
N VAL A 399 -27.46 -19.60 6.72
CA VAL A 399 -26.81 -18.47 6.05
C VAL A 399 -25.94 -17.72 7.06
N ILE A 400 -24.63 -17.96 7.03
CA ILE A 400 -23.65 -17.41 7.98
C ILE A 400 -22.22 -17.53 7.43
N HIS A 401 -21.40 -16.49 7.68
CA HIS A 401 -20.03 -16.41 7.18
C HIS A 401 -19.02 -17.20 8.02
N ASP A 402 -18.97 -16.92 9.33
CA ASP A 402 -17.93 -17.43 10.24
C ASP A 402 -18.26 -18.85 10.75
N SER A 403 -17.24 -19.57 11.22
CA SER A 403 -17.40 -20.94 11.76
C SER A 403 -18.18 -21.01 13.07
N ASP A 404 -18.30 -19.89 13.79
CA ASP A 404 -18.95 -19.78 15.09
C ASP A 404 -19.73 -18.46 15.24
N PHE A 405 -20.52 -18.36 16.30
CA PHE A 405 -21.37 -17.20 16.61
C PHE A 405 -20.68 -16.17 17.53
N MET A 406 -19.36 -16.23 17.74
CA MET A 406 -18.68 -15.34 18.68
C MET A 406 -18.65 -13.90 18.18
N LYS A 407 -18.41 -13.68 16.88
CA LYS A 407 -18.39 -12.33 16.29
C LYS A 407 -19.76 -11.64 16.35
N LEU A 408 -20.80 -12.38 15.97
CA LEU A 408 -22.15 -11.81 15.78
C LEU A 408 -22.98 -11.77 17.08
N ALA A 409 -22.74 -12.70 18.01
CA ALA A 409 -23.59 -12.86 19.19
C ALA A 409 -22.83 -13.05 20.51
N GLY A 410 -21.50 -13.19 20.48
CA GLY A 410 -20.71 -13.58 21.65
C GLY A 410 -21.06 -14.97 22.18
N VAL A 411 -21.65 -15.82 21.34
CA VAL A 411 -22.11 -17.17 21.70
C VAL A 411 -21.09 -18.19 21.19
N ASN A 412 -20.51 -18.97 22.12
CA ASN A 412 -19.56 -20.03 21.80
C ASN A 412 -20.27 -21.30 21.31
N VAL A 413 -20.80 -21.22 20.10
CA VAL A 413 -21.43 -22.33 19.37
C VAL A 413 -20.84 -22.34 17.96
N ARG A 414 -20.39 -23.51 17.52
CA ARG A 414 -19.95 -23.76 16.15
C ARG A 414 -21.10 -24.28 15.32
N VAL A 415 -21.14 -23.90 14.04
CA VAL A 415 -22.26 -24.25 13.15
C VAL A 415 -22.44 -25.77 13.04
N TRP A 416 -21.34 -26.53 12.89
CA TRP A 416 -21.37 -27.99 12.76
C TRP A 416 -21.60 -28.76 14.07
N GLU A 417 -21.67 -28.07 15.22
CA GLU A 417 -21.91 -28.69 16.54
C GLU A 417 -23.36 -28.52 17.02
N ALA A 418 -24.17 -27.73 16.30
CA ALA A 418 -25.54 -27.38 16.68
C ALA A 418 -26.56 -27.76 15.61
N ASN A 419 -27.78 -28.07 16.06
CA ASN A 419 -28.94 -28.27 15.20
C ASN A 419 -29.63 -26.93 14.90
N LEU A 420 -30.41 -26.86 13.82
CA LEU A 420 -31.11 -25.64 13.42
C LEU A 420 -31.95 -25.03 14.56
N GLU A 421 -32.69 -25.86 15.30
CA GLU A 421 -33.54 -25.42 16.43
C GLU A 421 -32.75 -24.65 17.51
N GLN A 422 -31.46 -24.98 17.70
CA GLN A 422 -30.61 -24.27 18.67
C GLN A 422 -30.08 -22.96 18.10
N LEU A 423 -29.84 -22.90 16.79
CA LEU A 423 -29.25 -21.75 16.13
C LEU A 423 -30.27 -20.62 15.89
N VAL A 424 -31.53 -20.95 15.60
CA VAL A 424 -32.59 -19.95 15.37
C VAL A 424 -32.95 -19.13 16.61
N GLU A 425 -32.49 -19.52 17.79
CA GLU A 425 -32.67 -18.75 19.02
C GLU A 425 -31.59 -17.66 19.20
N ILE A 426 -30.48 -17.73 18.45
CA ILE A 426 -29.33 -16.82 18.58
C ILE A 426 -29.63 -15.51 17.85
N ASP A 427 -29.64 -14.41 18.59
CA ASP A 427 -29.70 -13.05 18.06
C ASP A 427 -28.38 -12.71 17.34
N ILE A 428 -28.46 -12.48 16.03
CA ILE A 428 -27.33 -12.08 15.17
C ILE A 428 -27.49 -10.66 14.62
N GLY A 429 -28.40 -9.86 15.18
CA GLY A 429 -28.68 -8.51 14.72
C GLY A 429 -28.32 -7.41 15.72
N SER A 430 -28.46 -7.67 17.02
CA SER A 430 -28.21 -6.66 18.07
C SER A 430 -26.79 -6.08 18.07
N TRP A 431 -25.79 -6.83 17.57
CA TRP A 431 -24.42 -6.33 17.47
C TRP A 431 -24.28 -5.19 16.46
N PHE A 432 -25.15 -5.13 15.46
CA PHE A 432 -25.17 -4.08 14.45
C PHE A 432 -25.92 -2.85 14.97
N ALA A 433 -27.19 -3.03 15.36
CA ALA A 433 -27.97 -1.99 16.03
C ALA A 433 -29.17 -2.59 16.81
N PRO A 434 -29.66 -1.94 17.88
CA PRO A 434 -30.74 -2.47 18.72
C PRO A 434 -32.05 -2.79 17.96
N GLU A 435 -32.36 -2.05 16.89
CA GLU A 435 -33.53 -2.28 16.04
C GLU A 435 -33.50 -3.65 15.32
N PHE A 436 -32.33 -4.24 15.14
CA PHE A 436 -32.16 -5.55 14.50
C PHE A 436 -32.18 -6.72 15.49
N SER A 437 -32.48 -6.49 16.77
CA SER A 437 -32.51 -7.53 17.82
C SER A 437 -33.46 -8.72 17.56
N SER A 438 -34.37 -8.58 16.58
CA SER A 438 -35.24 -9.67 16.14
C SER A 438 -34.62 -10.58 15.06
N GLU A 439 -33.49 -10.20 14.47
CA GLU A 439 -32.84 -10.99 13.42
C GLU A 439 -32.21 -12.26 14.01
N ARG A 440 -32.39 -13.37 13.29
CA ARG A 440 -31.88 -14.71 13.59
C ARG A 440 -31.18 -15.25 12.36
N VAL A 441 -30.35 -16.27 12.54
CA VAL A 441 -29.70 -16.94 11.42
C VAL A 441 -30.77 -17.55 10.49
N PRO A 442 -30.87 -17.11 9.22
CA PRO A 442 -31.87 -17.64 8.32
C PRO A 442 -31.42 -18.98 7.73
N THR A 443 -32.38 -19.80 7.31
CA THR A 443 -32.09 -20.95 6.45
C THR A 443 -31.95 -20.50 5.01
N LEU A 444 -31.20 -21.24 4.20
CA LEU A 444 -31.14 -20.99 2.76
C LEU A 444 -32.54 -21.09 2.11
N ALA A 445 -33.42 -21.96 2.63
CA ALA A 445 -34.79 -22.09 2.15
C ALA A 445 -35.60 -20.79 2.33
N ASP A 446 -35.47 -20.13 3.50
CA ASP A 446 -36.14 -18.86 3.78
C ASP A 446 -35.63 -17.74 2.87
N VAL A 447 -34.31 -17.69 2.66
CA VAL A 447 -33.69 -16.69 1.77
C VAL A 447 -34.14 -16.88 0.32
N LEU A 448 -34.14 -18.12 -0.18
CA LEU A 448 -34.66 -18.44 -1.52
C LEU A 448 -36.12 -17.99 -1.67
N ALA A 449 -36.96 -18.25 -0.67
CA ALA A 449 -38.36 -17.85 -0.68
C ALA A 449 -38.55 -16.31 -0.73
N GLU A 450 -37.73 -15.55 0.00
CA GLU A 450 -37.79 -14.09 0.03
C GLU A 450 -37.29 -13.44 -1.27
N VAL A 451 -36.26 -14.01 -1.90
CA VAL A 451 -35.62 -13.46 -3.09
C VAL A 451 -36.35 -13.82 -4.38
N LYS A 452 -37.04 -14.97 -4.42
CA LYS A 452 -37.72 -15.47 -5.61
C LYS A 452 -38.62 -14.42 -6.27
N GLY A 453 -38.34 -14.11 -7.54
CA GLY A 453 -39.09 -13.14 -8.35
C GLY A 453 -38.84 -11.67 -7.99
N ARG A 454 -37.88 -11.38 -7.11
CA ARG A 454 -37.53 -10.02 -6.65
C ARG A 454 -36.08 -9.65 -6.89
N SER A 455 -35.16 -10.60 -6.76
CA SER A 455 -33.73 -10.44 -7.08
C SER A 455 -33.11 -11.80 -7.42
N ARG A 456 -31.78 -11.85 -7.53
CA ARG A 456 -30.98 -13.04 -7.83
C ARG A 456 -29.94 -13.30 -6.73
N LEU A 457 -29.44 -14.54 -6.63
CA LEU A 457 -28.53 -14.97 -5.57
C LEU A 457 -27.16 -15.43 -6.07
N ILE A 458 -26.12 -15.07 -5.35
CA ILE A 458 -24.82 -15.73 -5.40
C ILE A 458 -24.61 -16.42 -4.05
N VAL A 459 -24.55 -17.74 -4.06
CA VAL A 459 -24.39 -18.55 -2.84
C VAL A 459 -22.92 -18.96 -2.70
N GLU A 460 -22.22 -18.43 -1.69
CA GLU A 460 -20.87 -18.86 -1.33
C GLU A 460 -20.90 -20.08 -0.42
N LEU A 461 -20.28 -21.18 -0.85
CA LEU A 461 -20.06 -22.36 -0.01
C LEU A 461 -18.82 -22.14 0.89
N LYS A 462 -19.02 -22.10 2.21
CA LYS A 462 -17.94 -22.04 3.19
C LYS A 462 -17.59 -23.44 3.68
N TYR A 463 -16.29 -23.69 3.89
CA TYR A 463 -15.78 -24.99 4.35
C TYR A 463 -14.92 -24.81 5.58
N TYR A 464 -15.24 -25.58 6.62
CA TYR A 464 -14.48 -25.62 7.87
C TYR A 464 -14.03 -27.05 8.24
N GLY A 465 -14.18 -28.00 7.31
CA GLY A 465 -13.67 -29.38 7.44
C GLY A 465 -14.62 -30.34 8.15
N HIS A 466 -15.86 -29.91 8.39
CA HIS A 466 -16.92 -30.68 9.03
C HIS A 466 -18.15 -30.90 8.13
N ASP A 467 -18.09 -30.39 6.90
CA ASP A 467 -19.14 -30.46 5.89
C ASP A 467 -19.33 -31.91 5.41
N GLN A 468 -20.58 -32.38 5.34
CA GLN A 468 -20.89 -33.76 4.92
C GLN A 468 -21.47 -33.82 3.51
N GLN A 469 -22.49 -32.98 3.24
CA GLN A 469 -23.27 -32.96 2.00
C GLN A 469 -23.65 -31.55 1.56
N LEU A 470 -22.92 -30.53 2.03
CA LEU A 470 -23.17 -29.11 1.77
C LEU A 470 -23.53 -28.83 0.30
N GLU A 471 -22.73 -29.29 -0.66
CA GLU A 471 -22.96 -29.01 -2.08
C GLU A 471 -24.26 -29.63 -2.60
N GLN A 472 -24.56 -30.87 -2.18
CA GLN A 472 -25.77 -31.58 -2.63
C GLN A 472 -27.03 -30.93 -2.05
N ARG A 473 -27.03 -30.58 -0.76
CA ARG A 473 -28.19 -29.99 -0.09
C ARG A 473 -28.49 -28.58 -0.59
N VAL A 474 -27.46 -27.77 -0.85
CA VAL A 474 -27.63 -26.46 -1.48
C VAL A 474 -28.27 -26.60 -2.86
N VAL A 475 -27.80 -27.54 -3.69
CA VAL A 475 -28.38 -27.83 -5.00
C VAL A 475 -29.86 -28.24 -4.87
N ASP A 476 -30.18 -29.16 -3.97
CA ASP A 476 -31.55 -29.66 -3.79
C ASP A 476 -32.52 -28.55 -3.34
N LEU A 477 -32.06 -27.64 -2.47
CA LEU A 477 -32.85 -26.49 -2.02
C LEU A 477 -33.12 -25.49 -3.15
N ILE A 478 -32.10 -25.17 -3.96
CA ILE A 478 -32.24 -24.25 -5.11
C ILE A 478 -33.23 -24.82 -6.15
N GLU A 479 -33.16 -26.13 -6.43
CA GLU A 479 -34.09 -26.79 -7.35
C GLU A 479 -35.51 -26.84 -6.80
N THR A 480 -35.66 -27.15 -5.51
CA THR A 480 -36.96 -27.16 -4.84
C THR A 480 -37.61 -25.77 -4.87
N ALA A 481 -36.82 -24.71 -4.70
CA ALA A 481 -37.28 -23.33 -4.86
C ALA A 481 -37.54 -22.96 -6.33
N GLY A 482 -37.03 -23.71 -7.30
CA GLY A 482 -37.11 -23.42 -8.73
C GLY A 482 -36.33 -22.17 -9.13
N MET A 483 -35.18 -21.93 -8.48
CA MET A 483 -34.35 -20.73 -8.66
C MET A 483 -33.02 -20.99 -9.38
N GLN A 484 -32.87 -22.14 -10.06
CA GLN A 484 -31.63 -22.52 -10.73
C GLN A 484 -31.12 -21.52 -11.78
N ASP A 485 -32.01 -20.74 -12.40
CA ASP A 485 -31.66 -19.74 -13.43
C ASP A 485 -31.31 -18.36 -12.84
N ASP A 486 -31.72 -18.12 -11.58
CA ASP A 486 -31.50 -16.88 -10.84
C ASP A 486 -30.50 -17.06 -9.68
N THR A 487 -29.75 -18.17 -9.68
CA THR A 487 -28.75 -18.49 -8.66
C THR A 487 -27.41 -18.87 -9.28
N MET A 488 -26.32 -18.30 -8.76
CA MET A 488 -24.95 -18.76 -9.01
C MET A 488 -24.36 -19.33 -7.73
N ILE A 489 -23.39 -20.23 -7.85
CA ILE A 489 -22.67 -20.79 -6.70
C ILE A 489 -21.18 -20.43 -6.80
N MET A 490 -20.58 -19.97 -5.70
CA MET A 490 -19.14 -19.73 -5.66
C MET A 490 -18.49 -20.31 -4.39
N SER A 491 -17.16 -20.37 -4.37
CA SER A 491 -16.40 -20.69 -3.15
C SER A 491 -14.92 -20.36 -3.34
N LEU A 492 -14.21 -20.14 -2.23
CA LEU A 492 -12.74 -20.19 -2.17
C LEU A 492 -12.19 -21.61 -2.43
N ALA A 493 -12.99 -22.64 -2.14
CA ALA A 493 -12.58 -24.04 -2.28
C ALA A 493 -12.83 -24.55 -3.71
N TYR A 494 -11.78 -24.60 -4.53
CA TYR A 494 -11.85 -25.14 -5.89
C TYR A 494 -12.47 -26.56 -5.97
N ALA A 495 -12.21 -27.40 -4.97
CA ALA A 495 -12.78 -28.76 -4.92
C ALA A 495 -14.31 -28.74 -4.77
N GLY A 496 -14.84 -27.81 -3.97
CA GLY A 496 -16.27 -27.64 -3.73
C GLY A 496 -17.03 -27.23 -5.00
N ILE A 497 -16.51 -26.22 -5.73
CA ILE A 497 -17.16 -25.79 -6.98
C ILE A 497 -17.09 -26.87 -8.07
N GLN A 498 -16.02 -27.68 -8.10
CA GLN A 498 -15.92 -28.83 -9.01
C GLN A 498 -16.89 -29.95 -8.63
N LYS A 499 -17.18 -30.12 -7.33
CA LYS A 499 -18.24 -31.02 -6.87
C LYS A 499 -19.60 -30.54 -7.38
N VAL A 500 -19.92 -29.25 -7.24
CA VAL A 500 -21.15 -28.65 -7.80
C VAL A 500 -21.23 -28.85 -9.31
N ARG A 501 -20.15 -28.60 -10.06
CA ARG A 501 -20.09 -28.87 -11.52
C ARG A 501 -20.46 -30.32 -11.86
N SER A 502 -20.00 -31.28 -11.06
CA SER A 502 -20.32 -32.70 -11.27
C SER A 502 -21.80 -33.03 -11.00
N LEU A 503 -22.43 -32.33 -10.05
CA LEU A 503 -23.84 -32.50 -9.71
C LEU A 503 -24.74 -31.82 -10.74
N ARG A 504 -24.39 -30.60 -11.17
CA ARG A 504 -25.15 -29.78 -12.11
C ARG A 504 -24.22 -29.10 -13.12
N PRO A 505 -23.91 -29.77 -14.25
CA PRO A 505 -22.95 -29.25 -15.23
C PRO A 505 -23.32 -27.90 -15.86
N ASN A 506 -24.61 -27.60 -15.95
CA ASN A 506 -25.13 -26.40 -16.62
C ASN A 506 -25.30 -25.18 -15.70
N TRP A 507 -25.04 -25.31 -14.40
CA TRP A 507 -25.18 -24.20 -13.46
C TRP A 507 -23.94 -23.30 -13.52
N LYS A 508 -24.15 -21.99 -13.33
CA LYS A 508 -23.06 -21.04 -13.24
C LYS A 508 -22.31 -21.21 -11.91
N ILE A 509 -21.02 -21.52 -12.00
CA ILE A 509 -20.13 -21.62 -10.84
C ILE A 509 -18.97 -20.63 -10.91
N GLY A 510 -18.55 -20.12 -9.76
CA GLY A 510 -17.46 -19.15 -9.65
C GLY A 510 -16.37 -19.55 -8.66
N LEU A 511 -15.14 -19.12 -8.92
CA LEU A 511 -14.04 -19.27 -7.97
C LEU A 511 -13.76 -17.93 -7.28
N LEU A 512 -13.85 -17.92 -5.95
CA LEU A 512 -13.41 -16.80 -5.13
C LEU A 512 -11.89 -16.87 -4.93
N SER A 513 -11.18 -15.74 -5.02
CA SER A 513 -9.72 -15.71 -4.84
C SER A 513 -9.21 -14.38 -4.27
N ALA A 514 -8.60 -14.37 -3.08
CA ALA A 514 -7.94 -13.18 -2.52
C ALA A 514 -6.47 -13.02 -2.96
N ARG A 515 -5.77 -14.13 -3.20
CA ARG A 515 -4.41 -14.19 -3.74
C ARG A 515 -4.28 -15.36 -4.70
N ALA A 516 -3.58 -15.17 -5.81
CA ALA A 516 -3.33 -16.24 -6.77
C ALA A 516 -1.91 -16.26 -7.34
N ILE A 517 -1.43 -17.47 -7.66
CA ILE A 517 -0.27 -17.70 -8.52
C ILE A 517 -0.70 -18.61 -9.68
N GLY A 518 -0.29 -18.27 -10.89
CA GLY A 518 -0.64 -19.00 -12.11
C GLY A 518 -1.74 -18.30 -12.90
N ASP A 519 -2.39 -19.06 -13.79
CA ASP A 519 -3.43 -18.53 -14.70
C ASP A 519 -4.81 -18.98 -14.22
N LEU A 520 -5.47 -18.15 -13.40
CA LEU A 520 -6.82 -18.41 -12.86
C LEU A 520 -7.85 -18.66 -13.97
N THR A 521 -7.65 -18.09 -15.15
CA THR A 521 -8.59 -18.17 -16.28
C THR A 521 -8.68 -19.58 -16.87
N ARG A 522 -7.70 -20.46 -16.56
CA ARG A 522 -7.69 -21.86 -17.00
C ARG A 522 -8.37 -22.83 -16.04
N LEU A 523 -8.74 -22.39 -14.83
CA LEU A 523 -9.50 -23.22 -13.91
C LEU A 523 -10.90 -23.47 -14.48
N ASP A 524 -11.56 -24.57 -14.15
CA ASP A 524 -12.92 -24.82 -14.63
C ASP A 524 -13.94 -24.10 -13.72
N ALA A 525 -14.38 -22.92 -14.16
CA ALA A 525 -15.35 -22.04 -13.52
C ALA A 525 -15.90 -21.06 -14.57
N ASP A 526 -17.16 -20.65 -14.44
CA ASP A 526 -17.83 -19.73 -15.39
C ASP A 526 -17.50 -18.26 -15.10
N PHE A 527 -17.22 -17.93 -13.84
CA PHE A 527 -16.74 -16.62 -13.42
C PHE A 527 -15.63 -16.69 -12.37
N LEU A 528 -14.93 -15.58 -12.18
CA LEU A 528 -13.92 -15.40 -11.15
C LEU A 528 -14.35 -14.25 -10.26
N ALA A 529 -14.30 -14.40 -8.94
CA ALA A 529 -14.55 -13.32 -7.99
C ALA A 529 -13.26 -13.05 -7.20
N VAL A 530 -12.57 -11.96 -7.50
CA VAL A 530 -11.21 -11.71 -6.98
C VAL A 530 -11.15 -10.55 -6.01
N ASN A 531 -10.25 -10.60 -5.04
CA ASN A 531 -9.99 -9.42 -4.22
C ASN A 531 -9.54 -8.25 -5.10
N MET A 532 -10.01 -7.03 -4.82
CA MET A 532 -9.69 -5.84 -5.63
C MET A 532 -8.18 -5.64 -5.87
N ALA A 533 -7.30 -6.07 -4.94
CA ALA A 533 -5.86 -5.97 -5.10
C ALA A 533 -5.27 -6.88 -6.20
N LEU A 534 -6.02 -7.92 -6.62
CA LEU A 534 -5.68 -8.77 -7.77
C LEU A 534 -6.23 -8.23 -9.08
N ALA A 535 -7.24 -7.35 -9.03
CA ALA A 535 -7.86 -6.78 -10.22
C ALA A 535 -6.84 -5.94 -10.99
N ARG A 536 -6.44 -6.46 -12.15
CA ARG A 536 -5.51 -5.82 -13.07
C ARG A 536 -6.09 -5.93 -14.47
N PRO A 537 -5.85 -4.97 -15.36
CA PRO A 537 -6.44 -5.05 -16.69
C PRO A 537 -6.01 -6.29 -17.48
N ALA A 538 -4.80 -6.80 -17.25
CA ALA A 538 -4.34 -8.05 -17.83
C ALA A 538 -5.18 -9.27 -17.38
N LEU A 539 -5.65 -9.28 -16.13
CA LEU A 539 -6.52 -10.35 -15.61
C LEU A 539 -7.93 -10.24 -16.19
N VAL A 540 -8.50 -9.03 -16.21
CA VAL A 540 -9.83 -8.76 -16.82
C VAL A 540 -9.84 -9.25 -18.28
N LYS A 541 -8.87 -8.79 -19.08
CA LYS A 541 -8.75 -9.18 -20.49
C LYS A 541 -8.55 -10.67 -20.67
N ALA A 542 -7.75 -11.32 -19.82
CA ALA A 542 -7.55 -12.76 -19.89
C ALA A 542 -8.81 -13.54 -19.51
N ALA A 543 -9.57 -13.09 -18.50
CA ALA A 543 -10.83 -13.70 -18.09
C ALA A 543 -11.86 -13.61 -19.22
N HIS A 544 -12.07 -12.41 -19.79
CA HIS A 544 -12.98 -12.21 -20.92
C HIS A 544 -12.56 -13.01 -22.15
N ALA A 545 -11.26 -13.08 -22.47
CA ALA A 545 -10.75 -13.91 -23.57
C ALA A 545 -10.96 -15.42 -23.34
N ALA A 546 -11.04 -15.85 -22.09
CA ALA A 546 -11.41 -17.21 -21.70
C ALA A 546 -12.94 -17.42 -21.61
N GLY A 547 -13.75 -16.39 -21.91
CA GLY A 547 -15.20 -16.45 -21.85
C GLY A 547 -15.78 -16.41 -20.44
N LYS A 548 -15.07 -15.78 -19.50
CA LYS A 548 -15.44 -15.72 -18.07
C LYS A 548 -15.76 -14.31 -17.63
N GLU A 549 -16.75 -14.18 -16.75
CA GLU A 549 -17.03 -12.95 -16.02
C GLU A 549 -15.99 -12.78 -14.88
N LEU A 550 -15.63 -11.54 -14.55
CA LEU A 550 -14.75 -11.17 -13.45
C LEU A 550 -15.45 -10.20 -12.50
N TYR A 551 -15.74 -10.67 -11.30
CA TYR A 551 -16.27 -9.87 -10.20
C TYR A 551 -15.14 -9.49 -9.23
N VAL A 552 -15.29 -8.36 -8.53
CA VAL A 552 -14.31 -7.89 -7.55
C VAL A 552 -14.93 -7.66 -6.19
N TRP A 553 -14.20 -8.02 -5.13
CA TRP A 553 -14.64 -7.89 -3.74
C TRP A 553 -13.52 -7.42 -2.81
N THR A 554 -13.81 -6.91 -1.61
CA THR A 554 -15.05 -6.19 -1.27
C THR A 554 -14.75 -4.71 -1.48
N VAL A 555 -15.58 -4.01 -2.25
CA VAL A 555 -15.29 -2.63 -2.67
C VAL A 555 -16.33 -1.70 -2.07
N ASN A 556 -15.96 -0.94 -1.04
CA ASN A 556 -16.92 -0.19 -0.22
C ASN A 556 -16.82 1.34 -0.35
N ASP A 557 -15.79 1.86 -1.03
CA ASP A 557 -15.65 3.30 -1.25
C ASP A 557 -15.89 3.69 -2.72
N ALA A 558 -16.46 4.87 -2.91
CA ALA A 558 -16.88 5.38 -4.22
C ALA A 558 -15.72 5.47 -5.23
N LEU A 559 -14.52 5.84 -4.77
CA LEU A 559 -13.36 5.95 -5.65
C LEU A 559 -12.96 4.56 -6.15
N SER A 560 -12.77 3.59 -5.27
CA SER A 560 -12.42 2.23 -5.64
C SER A 560 -13.48 1.58 -6.53
N MET A 561 -14.77 1.77 -6.26
CA MET A 561 -15.86 1.31 -7.14
C MET A 561 -15.67 1.85 -8.57
N SER A 562 -15.45 3.15 -8.67
CA SER A 562 -15.17 3.85 -9.93
C SER A 562 -13.92 3.31 -10.64
N GLN A 563 -12.86 3.01 -9.91
CA GLN A 563 -11.65 2.42 -10.48
C GLN A 563 -11.87 1.01 -11.02
N MET A 564 -12.59 0.18 -10.28
CA MET A 564 -12.90 -1.19 -10.68
C MET A 564 -13.81 -1.21 -11.92
N MET A 565 -14.82 -0.34 -11.99
CA MET A 565 -15.64 -0.15 -13.19
C MET A 565 -14.78 0.25 -14.39
N SER A 566 -13.83 1.18 -14.21
CA SER A 566 -12.89 1.57 -15.27
C SER A 566 -11.97 0.43 -15.75
N LEU A 567 -11.73 -0.59 -14.91
CA LEU A 567 -10.99 -1.78 -15.34
C LEU A 567 -11.81 -2.68 -16.29
N GLY A 568 -13.13 -2.48 -16.37
CA GLY A 568 -14.05 -3.35 -17.11
C GLY A 568 -14.40 -4.63 -16.37
N VAL A 569 -14.48 -4.59 -15.04
CA VAL A 569 -15.00 -5.73 -14.26
C VAL A 569 -16.49 -5.91 -14.53
N ASP A 570 -16.97 -7.15 -14.55
CA ASP A 570 -18.37 -7.47 -14.83
C ASP A 570 -19.28 -7.24 -13.62
N GLY A 571 -18.71 -7.13 -12.42
CA GLY A 571 -19.48 -6.95 -11.18
C GLY A 571 -18.64 -6.53 -9.99
N ILE A 572 -19.28 -5.80 -9.07
CA ILE A 572 -18.69 -5.31 -7.82
C ILE A 572 -19.49 -5.88 -6.67
N ILE A 573 -18.80 -6.63 -5.81
CA ILE A 573 -19.29 -7.15 -4.55
C ILE A 573 -18.98 -6.11 -3.47
N THR A 574 -20.01 -5.58 -2.82
CA THR A 574 -19.91 -4.44 -1.89
C THR A 574 -20.87 -4.57 -0.72
N ASP A 575 -20.45 -4.08 0.44
CA ASP A 575 -21.32 -3.91 1.61
C ASP A 575 -22.29 -2.72 1.42
N GLU A 576 -21.97 -1.80 0.49
CA GLU A 576 -22.66 -0.53 0.24
C GLU A 576 -23.35 -0.50 -1.14
N PRO A 577 -24.38 -1.34 -1.39
CA PRO A 577 -24.99 -1.44 -2.71
C PRO A 577 -25.68 -0.15 -3.19
N LEU A 578 -26.25 0.63 -2.27
CA LEU A 578 -26.85 1.93 -2.60
C LEU A 578 -25.79 2.91 -3.12
N LEU A 579 -24.65 3.01 -2.43
CA LEU A 579 -23.51 3.83 -2.86
C LEU A 579 -23.02 3.39 -4.24
N ALA A 580 -22.94 2.08 -4.51
CA ALA A 580 -22.54 1.59 -5.82
C ALA A 580 -23.50 2.03 -6.95
N ARG A 581 -24.81 2.09 -6.69
CA ARG A 581 -25.81 2.63 -7.64
C ARG A 581 -25.64 4.14 -7.85
N GLU A 582 -25.35 4.89 -6.80
CA GLU A 582 -25.05 6.33 -6.88
C GLU A 582 -23.77 6.59 -7.69
N VAL A 583 -22.71 5.79 -7.46
CA VAL A 583 -21.45 5.86 -8.22
C VAL A 583 -21.67 5.57 -9.70
N LEU A 584 -22.46 4.54 -10.05
CA LEU A 584 -22.80 4.25 -11.46
C LEU A 584 -23.50 5.46 -12.11
N THR A 585 -24.44 6.07 -11.40
CA THR A 585 -25.18 7.25 -11.89
C THR A 585 -24.26 8.45 -12.07
N ALA A 586 -23.44 8.78 -11.07
CA ALA A 586 -22.49 9.89 -11.13
C ALA A 586 -21.44 9.67 -12.23
N ARG A 587 -20.94 8.44 -12.40
CA ARG A 587 -19.97 8.11 -13.45
C ARG A 587 -20.52 8.26 -14.86
N ALA A 588 -21.80 8.00 -15.06
CA ALA A 588 -22.44 8.16 -16.37
C ALA A 588 -22.31 9.60 -16.91
N GLU A 589 -22.17 10.59 -16.03
CA GLU A 589 -21.99 12.01 -16.39
C GLU A 589 -20.52 12.38 -16.69
N LEU A 590 -19.56 11.53 -16.32
CA LEU A 590 -18.14 11.80 -16.49
C LEU A 590 -17.64 11.44 -17.89
N ASN A 591 -16.82 12.30 -18.48
CA ASN A 591 -16.11 12.01 -19.71
C ASN A 591 -14.92 11.04 -19.46
N SER A 592 -14.36 10.47 -20.53
CA SER A 592 -13.26 9.49 -20.44
C SER A 592 -12.00 10.02 -19.74
N ALA A 593 -11.71 11.33 -19.85
CA ALA A 593 -10.55 11.93 -19.20
C ALA A 593 -10.76 12.05 -17.68
N GLN A 594 -11.95 12.44 -17.26
CA GLN A 594 -12.33 12.49 -15.84
C GLN A 594 -12.32 11.09 -15.22
N ARG A 595 -12.86 10.09 -15.91
CA ARG A 595 -12.80 8.68 -15.44
C ARG A 595 -11.37 8.15 -15.34
N LEU A 596 -10.52 8.51 -16.30
CA LEU A 596 -9.09 8.20 -16.25
C LEU A 596 -8.40 8.86 -15.06
N LEU A 597 -8.76 10.10 -14.72
CA LEU A 597 -8.21 10.78 -13.55
C LEU A 597 -8.62 10.11 -12.24
N LEU A 598 -9.86 9.65 -12.11
CA LEU A 598 -10.29 8.85 -10.95
C LEU A 598 -9.51 7.53 -10.86
N TYR A 599 -9.20 6.92 -12.00
CA TYR A 599 -8.41 5.68 -12.05
C TYR A 599 -6.95 5.86 -11.61
N VAL A 600 -6.30 6.94 -12.04
CA VAL A 600 -4.86 7.15 -11.80
C VAL A 600 -4.53 7.95 -10.54
N SER A 601 -5.50 8.60 -9.91
CA SER A 601 -5.24 9.52 -8.79
C SER A 601 -4.53 8.86 -7.60
N PRO A 602 -4.86 7.64 -7.13
CA PRO A 602 -4.15 7.03 -6.01
C PRO A 602 -2.77 6.51 -6.41
N LEU A 603 -2.60 6.10 -7.67
CA LEU A 603 -1.31 5.67 -8.22
C LEU A 603 -0.28 6.80 -8.20
N LEU A 604 -0.74 8.04 -8.31
CA LEU A 604 0.08 9.24 -8.44
C LEU A 604 -0.09 10.21 -7.27
N GLY A 605 -0.78 9.81 -6.20
CA GLY A 605 -0.85 10.54 -4.93
C GLY A 605 -1.38 11.97 -5.05
N PHE A 606 -2.32 12.23 -5.96
CA PHE A 606 -3.00 13.53 -6.06
C PHE A 606 -4.49 13.38 -5.81
N GLU A 607 -5.13 14.46 -5.37
CA GLU A 607 -6.55 14.50 -5.05
C GLU A 607 -7.39 14.36 -6.34
N ALA A 608 -8.25 13.35 -6.38
CA ALA A 608 -9.11 13.11 -7.54
C ALA A 608 -10.18 14.21 -7.66
N PRO A 609 -10.72 14.49 -8.86
CA PRO A 609 -11.96 15.24 -8.96
C PRO A 609 -13.03 14.58 -8.07
N SER A 610 -13.72 15.34 -7.22
CA SER A 610 -14.77 14.79 -6.35
C SER A 610 -15.88 14.20 -7.22
N LEU A 611 -16.22 12.93 -7.01
CA LEU A 611 -17.52 12.42 -7.41
C LEU A 611 -18.56 13.20 -6.59
N SER A 612 -19.42 13.98 -7.25
CA SER A 612 -20.48 14.73 -6.59
C SER A 612 -21.59 13.77 -6.15
N ILE A 613 -21.28 12.95 -5.14
CA ILE A 613 -22.23 12.08 -4.46
C ILE A 613 -22.53 12.83 -3.16
N GLU A 614 -23.81 13.18 -2.94
CA GLU A 614 -24.28 13.67 -1.64
C GLU A 614 -24.15 12.52 -0.66
N SER A 615 -22.96 12.33 -0.07
CA SER A 615 -22.77 11.34 0.97
C SER A 615 -23.55 11.76 2.20
N ASN A 616 -24.57 11.00 2.57
CA ASN A 616 -24.96 10.92 3.98
C ASN A 616 -23.78 10.31 4.72
N ASP A 617 -23.34 11.00 5.76
CA ASP A 617 -22.18 10.69 6.59
C ASP A 617 -22.10 9.20 6.95
N ALA A 618 -21.19 8.48 6.29
CA ALA A 618 -20.64 7.23 6.79
C ALA A 618 -19.29 7.59 7.44
N GLU A 619 -19.19 7.36 8.74
CA GLU A 619 -17.98 7.49 9.54
C GLU A 619 -16.79 6.86 8.80
N SER A 620 -15.94 7.71 8.22
CA SER A 620 -14.69 7.26 7.62
C SER A 620 -13.80 6.76 8.75
N ASP A 621 -13.54 5.45 8.79
CA ASP A 621 -12.54 4.82 9.66
C ASP A 621 -11.12 5.16 9.19
N ASP A 622 -10.79 6.45 9.25
CA ASP A 622 -9.47 6.95 8.94
C ASP A 622 -8.67 6.99 10.24
N THR A 623 -7.67 6.12 10.35
CA THR A 623 -6.63 6.15 11.40
C THR A 623 -6.06 7.55 11.68
N SER A 624 -6.07 8.44 10.68
CA SER A 624 -5.64 9.84 10.84
C SER A 624 -6.63 10.66 11.68
N VAL A 625 -7.93 10.49 11.45
CA VAL A 625 -9.03 11.12 12.20
C VAL A 625 -9.06 10.62 13.64
N ASN A 626 -8.91 9.30 13.84
CA ASN A 626 -8.85 8.71 15.18
C ASN A 626 -7.67 9.23 16.01
N LEU A 627 -6.50 9.42 15.38
CA LEU A 627 -5.33 10.03 16.03
C LEU A 627 -5.60 11.48 16.42
N GLU A 628 -6.20 12.26 15.54
CA GLU A 628 -6.51 13.66 15.80
C GLU A 628 -7.60 13.83 16.85
N LEU A 629 -8.67 13.03 16.82
CA LEU A 629 -9.69 13.00 17.87
C LEU A 629 -9.07 12.73 19.25
N GLY A 630 -8.06 11.85 19.33
CA GLY A 630 -7.29 11.64 20.55
C GLY A 630 -6.52 12.88 21.03
N LEU A 631 -5.98 13.69 20.10
CA LEU A 631 -5.34 14.97 20.42
C LEU A 631 -6.36 16.05 20.82
N GLN A 632 -7.52 16.07 20.17
CA GLN A 632 -8.63 16.97 20.51
C GLN A 632 -9.17 16.68 21.91
N GLN A 633 -9.28 15.41 22.30
CA GLN A 633 -9.65 15.04 23.67
C GLN A 633 -8.65 15.58 24.68
N ARG A 634 -7.34 15.39 24.46
CA ARG A 634 -6.28 15.93 25.33
C ARG A 634 -6.34 17.45 25.44
N PHE A 635 -6.65 18.12 24.33
CA PHE A 635 -6.81 19.57 24.30
C PHE A 635 -8.00 20.02 25.15
N GLN A 636 -9.17 19.41 24.98
CA GLN A 636 -10.37 19.72 25.77
C GLN A 636 -10.15 19.43 27.27
N ASP A 637 -9.51 18.30 27.60
CA ASP A 637 -9.13 17.98 28.98
C ASP A 637 -8.21 19.07 29.56
N ARG A 638 -7.25 19.57 28.77
CA ARG A 638 -6.29 20.57 29.23
C ARG A 638 -6.91 21.94 29.46
N ILE A 639 -7.74 22.42 28.54
CA ILE A 639 -8.38 23.74 28.65
C ILE A 639 -9.53 23.76 29.65
N SER A 640 -10.02 22.58 30.08
CA SER A 640 -10.99 22.47 31.17
C SER A 640 -10.41 22.69 32.58
N LEU A 641 -9.07 22.73 32.70
CA LEU A 641 -8.41 22.95 33.99
C LEU A 641 -8.56 24.41 34.45
N PRO A 642 -8.79 24.66 35.76
CA PRO A 642 -8.99 26.02 36.30
C PRO A 642 -7.82 26.99 36.06
N ASP A 643 -6.61 26.45 35.97
CA ASP A 643 -5.38 27.23 35.78
C ASP A 643 -5.05 27.45 34.30
N SER A 644 -5.82 26.86 33.38
CA SER A 644 -5.67 27.11 31.96
C SER A 644 -6.29 28.46 31.62
N VAL A 645 -5.51 29.35 31.01
CA VAL A 645 -5.98 30.69 30.63
C VAL A 645 -5.73 30.93 29.15
N LEU A 646 -6.77 31.42 28.47
CA LEU A 646 -6.68 31.89 27.09
C LEU A 646 -5.79 33.15 27.05
N ALA A 647 -4.64 33.05 26.40
CA ALA A 647 -3.73 34.13 26.07
C ALA A 647 -4.41 35.19 25.20
N GLU A 648 -3.82 36.38 25.17
CA GLU A 648 -4.28 37.45 24.28
C GLU A 648 -4.02 37.09 22.81
N PHE A 649 -5.01 37.33 21.96
CA PHE A 649 -4.90 37.06 20.53
C PHE A 649 -3.81 37.92 19.89
N THR A 650 -2.86 37.26 19.23
CA THR A 650 -1.85 37.91 18.40
C THR A 650 -1.73 37.17 17.07
N SER A 651 -1.61 37.90 15.97
CA SER A 651 -1.34 37.36 14.63
C SER A 651 -0.27 38.21 13.96
N ASP A 652 0.59 37.57 13.17
CA ASP A 652 1.62 38.23 12.35
C ASP A 652 1.24 38.28 10.85
N GLY A 653 -0.05 38.13 10.55
CA GLY A 653 -0.62 38.11 9.20
C GLY A 653 -1.02 36.69 8.81
N CYS A 654 -0.16 35.99 8.07
CA CYS A 654 -0.28 34.55 7.84
C CYS A 654 0.76 33.81 8.70
N SER A 655 0.28 33.32 9.84
CA SER A 655 1.06 32.63 10.86
C SER A 655 1.79 31.39 10.33
N GLY A 656 2.71 30.84 11.14
CA GLY A 656 3.42 29.60 10.82
C GLY A 656 4.53 29.73 9.77
N GLY A 657 5.13 30.91 9.62
CA GLY A 657 6.24 31.12 8.69
C GLY A 657 5.80 31.36 7.24
N LEU A 658 4.49 31.39 6.94
CA LEU A 658 3.99 31.80 5.63
C LEU A 658 4.22 33.28 5.36
N SER A 659 4.07 34.16 6.36
CA SER A 659 4.51 35.57 6.25
C SER A 659 6.01 35.70 5.97
N VAL A 660 6.84 34.80 6.52
CA VAL A 660 8.31 34.77 6.28
C VAL A 660 8.61 34.22 4.89
N GLY A 661 7.94 33.14 4.48
CA GLY A 661 8.03 32.56 3.15
C GLY A 661 7.59 33.53 2.06
N TRP A 662 6.50 34.27 2.30
CA TRP A 662 6.03 35.35 1.44
C TRP A 662 7.06 36.47 1.33
N ASN A 663 7.59 36.94 2.46
CA ASN A 663 8.62 37.99 2.44
C ASN A 663 9.90 37.54 1.71
N TYR A 664 10.36 36.30 1.94
CA TYR A 664 11.51 35.72 1.23
C TYR A 664 11.23 35.59 -0.27
N PHE A 665 10.05 35.11 -0.66
CA PHE A 665 9.65 34.97 -2.06
C PHE A 665 9.53 36.31 -2.77
N ALA A 666 8.89 37.29 -2.12
CA ALA A 666 8.80 38.66 -2.60
C ALA A 666 10.19 39.29 -2.76
N GLU A 667 11.14 39.04 -1.85
CA GLU A 667 12.52 39.52 -1.97
C GLU A 667 13.30 38.91 -3.13
N GLN A 668 13.09 37.63 -3.44
CA GLN A 668 13.74 36.95 -4.56
C GLN A 668 13.18 37.37 -5.93
N LEU A 669 11.94 37.87 -5.95
CA LEU A 669 11.24 38.31 -7.15
C LEU A 669 11.00 39.82 -7.07
N GLY A 670 12.01 40.63 -7.38
CA GLY A 670 11.97 42.09 -7.19
C GLY A 670 10.73 42.79 -7.80
N VAL A 671 10.22 42.33 -8.94
CA VAL A 671 8.99 42.84 -9.57
C VAL A 671 7.74 42.53 -8.73
N PHE A 672 7.74 41.42 -8.02
CA PHE A 672 6.64 40.96 -7.16
C PHE A 672 6.57 41.79 -5.86
N ARG A 673 7.71 42.12 -5.24
CA ARG A 673 7.77 42.99 -4.05
C ARG A 673 7.36 44.44 -4.33
N GLU A 674 7.77 45.00 -5.48
CA GLU A 674 7.35 46.36 -5.87
C GLU A 674 5.83 46.49 -6.03
N ARG A 675 5.15 45.39 -6.37
CA ARG A 675 3.73 45.38 -6.72
C ARG A 675 2.79 44.95 -5.59
N HIS A 676 3.18 43.96 -4.77
CA HIS A 676 2.33 43.42 -3.69
C HIS A 676 2.79 43.80 -2.27
N GLY A 677 3.93 44.46 -2.13
CA GLY A 677 4.48 44.81 -0.83
C GLY A 677 4.90 43.57 -0.02
N THR A 678 4.88 43.69 1.31
CA THR A 678 5.33 42.65 2.26
C THR A 678 4.21 41.77 2.80
N ARG A 679 3.00 41.88 2.24
CA ARG A 679 1.78 41.21 2.76
C ARG A 679 1.02 40.48 1.64
N PRO A 680 0.55 39.24 1.86
CA PRO A 680 -0.20 38.51 0.86
C PRO A 680 -1.60 39.10 0.63
N PRO A 681 -2.16 39.00 -0.59
CA PRO A 681 -3.52 39.43 -0.92
C PRO A 681 -4.64 38.85 -0.04
N TRP A 682 -4.40 37.66 0.54
CA TRP A 682 -5.33 36.91 1.38
C TRP A 682 -4.94 36.96 2.87
N GLU A 683 -4.14 37.95 3.28
CA GLU A 683 -3.72 38.13 4.69
C GLU A 683 -4.93 38.16 5.64
N SER A 684 -6.04 38.78 5.24
CA SER A 684 -7.27 38.79 6.03
C SER A 684 -7.86 37.39 6.26
N CYS A 685 -7.78 36.50 5.26
CA CYS A 685 -8.24 35.12 5.40
C CYS A 685 -7.44 34.37 6.47
N CYS A 686 -6.12 34.59 6.49
CA CYS A 686 -5.25 34.00 7.51
C CYS A 686 -5.55 34.51 8.91
N ILE A 687 -5.82 35.81 9.07
CA ILE A 687 -6.11 36.41 10.39
C ILE A 687 -7.44 35.88 10.95
N GLU A 688 -8.46 35.69 10.11
CA GLU A 688 -9.73 35.10 10.55
C GLU A 688 -9.57 33.63 10.92
N HIS A 689 -8.81 32.86 10.14
CA HIS A 689 -8.43 31.48 10.49
C HIS A 689 -7.68 31.40 11.82
N ASP A 690 -6.65 32.24 12.00
CA ASP A 690 -5.89 32.34 13.25
C ASP A 690 -6.80 32.65 14.44
N ARG A 691 -7.83 33.48 14.24
CA ARG A 691 -8.82 33.83 15.28
C ARG A 691 -9.72 32.66 15.63
N ALA A 692 -10.18 31.91 14.62
CA ALA A 692 -10.96 30.69 14.83
C ALA A 692 -10.16 29.64 15.60
N TYR A 693 -8.90 29.44 15.21
CA TYR A 693 -7.96 28.53 15.87
C TYR A 693 -7.59 28.99 17.29
N HIS A 694 -7.40 30.30 17.49
CA HIS A 694 -7.08 30.90 18.80
C HIS A 694 -8.15 30.57 19.84
N ASN A 695 -9.40 30.68 19.44
CA ASN A 695 -10.53 30.33 20.29
C ASN A 695 -10.66 28.80 20.44
N GLY A 696 -10.18 28.03 19.46
CA GLY A 696 -9.95 26.59 19.55
C GLY A 696 -11.21 25.77 19.85
N GLY A 697 -12.38 26.22 19.41
CA GLY A 697 -13.66 25.61 19.79
C GLY A 697 -14.11 25.92 21.23
N GLY A 698 -13.28 26.52 22.08
CA GLY A 698 -13.63 26.91 23.44
C GLY A 698 -13.72 25.73 24.42
N ALA A 699 -13.75 26.06 25.72
CA ALA A 699 -13.90 25.07 26.78
C ALA A 699 -15.33 24.54 26.83
N GLY A 700 -15.48 23.21 26.98
CA GLY A 700 -16.79 22.55 27.13
C GLY A 700 -17.33 21.91 25.84
N LEU A 701 -16.55 21.86 24.77
CA LEU A 701 -16.87 21.03 23.60
C LEU A 701 -16.39 19.59 23.79
N THR A 702 -17.06 18.65 23.11
CA THR A 702 -16.53 17.30 22.92
C THR A 702 -15.35 17.31 21.94
N ALA A 703 -14.51 16.25 21.96
CA ALA A 703 -13.41 16.12 21.01
C ALA A 703 -13.86 16.19 19.54
N ALA A 704 -15.00 15.56 19.21
CA ALA A 704 -15.59 15.61 17.87
C ALA A 704 -16.05 17.02 17.47
N GLN A 705 -16.68 17.76 18.39
CA GLN A 705 -17.07 19.15 18.14
C GLN A 705 -15.86 20.09 17.99
N SER A 706 -14.82 19.86 18.80
CA SER A 706 -13.54 20.58 18.71
C SER A 706 -12.82 20.30 17.38
N PHE A 707 -12.87 19.06 16.91
CA PHE A 707 -12.38 18.65 15.60
C PHE A 707 -13.14 19.36 14.48
N ALA A 708 -14.47 19.22 14.46
CA ALA A 708 -15.33 19.81 13.43
C ALA A 708 -15.20 21.33 13.34
N ALA A 709 -15.07 22.03 14.48
CA ALA A 709 -14.88 23.48 14.49
C ALA A 709 -13.56 23.93 13.85
N ARG A 710 -12.50 23.12 13.95
CA ARG A 710 -11.20 23.41 13.33
C ARG A 710 -11.18 23.06 11.86
N GLU A 711 -11.76 21.92 11.50
CA GLU A 711 -11.97 21.51 10.12
C GLU A 711 -12.78 22.56 9.35
N GLN A 712 -13.87 23.06 9.96
CA GLN A 712 -14.65 24.16 9.41
C GLN A 712 -13.79 25.42 9.19
N ALA A 713 -12.95 25.80 10.16
CA ALA A 713 -12.07 26.95 10.00
C ALA A 713 -11.07 26.76 8.85
N ASP A 714 -10.53 25.55 8.67
CA ASP A 714 -9.60 25.20 7.58
C ASP A 714 -10.29 25.31 6.21
N GLU A 715 -11.54 24.85 6.11
CA GLU A 715 -12.36 24.98 4.91
C GLU A 715 -12.74 26.43 4.61
N GLU A 716 -13.06 27.23 5.64
CA GLU A 716 -13.34 28.66 5.50
C GLU A 716 -12.10 29.43 5.01
N LEU A 717 -10.90 29.08 5.50
CA LEU A 717 -9.64 29.63 4.98
C LEU A 717 -9.48 29.31 3.49
N ARG A 718 -9.67 28.04 3.12
CA ARG A 718 -9.55 27.57 1.73
C ARG A 718 -10.53 28.32 0.82
N ALA A 719 -11.78 28.45 1.23
CA ALA A 719 -12.81 29.17 0.50
C ALA A 719 -12.47 30.67 0.36
N CYS A 720 -12.04 31.33 1.44
CA CYS A 720 -11.68 32.76 1.43
C CYS A 720 -10.51 33.05 0.47
N VAL A 721 -9.49 32.18 0.45
CA VAL A 721 -8.37 32.31 -0.50
C VAL A 721 -8.88 32.14 -1.94
N LEU A 722 -9.75 31.17 -2.22
CA LEU A 722 -10.35 30.99 -3.55
C LEU A 722 -11.16 32.22 -3.99
N THR A 723 -11.99 32.79 -3.12
CA THR A 723 -12.79 34.00 -3.42
C THR A 723 -11.92 35.21 -3.72
N THR A 724 -10.74 35.31 -3.10
CA THR A 724 -9.77 36.37 -3.40
C THR A 724 -9.35 36.39 -4.87
N ALA A 725 -9.36 35.22 -5.54
CA ALA A 725 -9.08 35.10 -6.97
C ALA A 725 -10.18 35.75 -7.82
N THR A 726 -11.44 35.55 -7.42
CA THR A 726 -12.62 36.09 -8.10
C THR A 726 -12.74 37.60 -7.89
N ASP A 727 -12.59 38.07 -6.65
CA ASP A 727 -12.75 39.47 -6.28
C ASP A 727 -11.68 40.38 -6.90
N ARG A 728 -10.49 39.82 -7.16
CA ARG A 728 -9.36 40.55 -7.76
C ARG A 728 -9.06 40.11 -9.20
N GLY A 729 -9.88 39.26 -9.81
CA GLY A 729 -9.59 38.64 -11.11
C GLY A 729 -9.21 39.64 -12.20
N ASP A 730 -9.96 40.72 -12.35
CA ASP A 730 -9.69 41.80 -13.32
C ASP A 730 -8.33 42.47 -13.11
N GLN A 731 -7.96 42.68 -11.84
CA GLN A 731 -6.68 43.28 -11.47
C GLN A 731 -5.52 42.30 -11.72
N LEU A 732 -5.68 41.04 -11.31
CA LEU A 732 -4.67 39.99 -11.43
C LEU A 732 -4.36 39.68 -12.90
N ARG A 733 -5.37 39.67 -13.78
CA ARG A 733 -5.20 39.52 -15.23
C ARG A 733 -4.36 40.64 -15.84
N ALA A 734 -4.71 41.88 -15.53
CA ALA A 734 -3.99 43.05 -16.01
C ALA A 734 -2.55 43.13 -15.47
N GLU A 735 -2.33 42.63 -14.26
CA GLU A 735 -1.07 42.73 -13.53
C GLU A 735 -0.05 41.66 -13.93
N TYR A 736 -0.51 40.43 -14.21
CA TYR A 736 0.34 39.27 -14.51
C TYR A 736 0.28 38.80 -15.97
N GLY A 737 -0.67 39.32 -16.78
CA GLY A 737 -0.81 38.92 -18.19
C GLY A 737 -1.25 37.47 -18.37
N ILE A 738 -2.02 36.94 -17.43
CA ILE A 738 -2.58 35.59 -17.40
C ILE A 738 -4.11 35.64 -17.53
N ASP A 739 -4.74 34.55 -17.98
CA ASP A 739 -6.20 34.47 -18.16
C ASP A 739 -6.95 34.04 -16.87
N ASP A 740 -8.29 34.08 -16.91
CA ASP A 740 -9.13 33.77 -15.75
C ASP A 740 -8.93 32.33 -15.23
N GLU A 741 -8.67 31.39 -16.14
CA GLU A 741 -8.45 29.99 -15.82
C GLU A 741 -7.11 29.79 -15.11
N GLN A 742 -6.06 30.49 -15.55
CA GLN A 742 -4.76 30.53 -14.91
C GLN A 742 -4.79 31.19 -13.52
N VAL A 743 -5.57 32.27 -13.34
CA VAL A 743 -5.80 32.90 -12.03
C VAL A 743 -6.50 31.92 -11.09
N ALA A 744 -7.56 31.27 -11.55
CA ALA A 744 -8.30 30.28 -10.76
C ALA A 744 -7.44 29.08 -10.37
N ALA A 745 -6.64 28.53 -11.30
CA ALA A 745 -5.73 27.42 -11.03
C ALA A 745 -4.62 27.77 -10.03
N LEU A 746 -4.05 28.97 -10.14
CA LEU A 746 -3.04 29.47 -9.21
C LEU A 746 -3.59 29.58 -7.79
N TYR A 747 -4.74 30.25 -7.63
CA TYR A 747 -5.35 30.44 -6.31
C TYR A 747 -5.91 29.14 -5.72
N LYS A 748 -6.40 28.22 -6.56
CA LYS A 748 -6.73 26.86 -6.12
C LYS A 748 -5.52 26.14 -5.54
N THR A 749 -4.37 26.24 -6.20
CA THR A 749 -3.11 25.64 -5.72
C THR A 749 -2.68 26.26 -4.39
N ILE A 750 -2.77 27.58 -4.25
CA ILE A 750 -2.43 28.31 -3.02
C ILE A 750 -3.37 27.88 -1.89
N ALA A 751 -4.69 27.88 -2.14
CA ALA A 751 -5.71 27.49 -1.17
C ALA A 751 -5.51 26.04 -0.67
N THR A 752 -5.29 25.09 -1.58
CA THR A 752 -5.02 23.69 -1.23
C THR A 752 -3.71 23.52 -0.45
N SER A 753 -2.65 24.23 -0.85
CA SER A 753 -1.37 24.18 -0.14
C SER A 753 -1.47 24.75 1.28
N MET A 754 -2.23 25.83 1.45
CA MET A 754 -2.50 26.45 2.75
C MET A 754 -3.34 25.54 3.62
N HIS A 755 -4.42 24.96 3.09
CA HIS A 755 -5.26 23.98 3.78
C HIS A 755 -4.43 22.82 4.34
N LEU A 756 -3.56 22.22 3.51
CA LEU A 756 -2.68 21.13 3.96
C LEU A 756 -1.69 21.58 5.05
N ALA A 757 -1.13 22.79 4.91
CA ALA A 757 -0.19 23.33 5.89
C ALA A 757 -0.85 23.59 7.25
N VAL A 758 -2.10 24.08 7.28
CA VAL A 758 -2.83 24.30 8.54
C VAL A 758 -3.33 22.99 9.16
N ARG A 759 -3.75 22.00 8.36
CA ARG A 759 -4.12 20.67 8.89
C ARG A 759 -2.93 19.95 9.54
N LEU A 760 -1.76 19.97 8.91
CA LEU A 760 -0.55 19.35 9.46
C LEU A 760 0.06 20.17 10.62
N GLY A 761 0.07 21.49 10.51
CA GLY A 761 0.70 22.39 11.48
C GLY A 761 -0.20 22.83 12.64
N GLY A 762 -1.51 22.60 12.53
CA GLY A 762 -2.55 23.09 13.43
C GLY A 762 -3.06 22.06 14.44
N MET A 763 -2.51 20.85 14.47
CA MET A 763 -2.90 19.81 15.45
C MET A 763 -2.64 20.26 16.90
N PRO A 764 -3.59 20.05 17.83
CA PRO A 764 -3.48 20.57 19.18
C PRO A 764 -2.46 19.83 20.04
N CYS A 765 -1.74 20.58 20.89
CA CYS A 765 -0.89 20.06 21.98
C CYS A 765 0.21 19.09 21.51
N THR A 766 0.75 19.33 20.32
CA THR A 766 1.80 18.52 19.68
C THR A 766 3.21 19.08 19.86
N GLY A 767 3.39 20.18 20.59
CA GLY A 767 4.64 20.93 20.71
C GLY A 767 5.14 21.57 19.40
N LEU A 768 4.53 21.21 18.27
CA LEU A 768 4.76 21.73 16.93
C LEU A 768 4.03 23.05 16.68
N ALA A 769 3.67 23.79 17.74
CA ALA A 769 2.86 25.01 17.65
C ALA A 769 3.57 26.10 16.82
N TRP A 770 3.38 26.03 15.51
CA TRP A 770 3.39 27.17 14.62
C TRP A 770 2.32 28.14 15.16
N ARG A 771 2.52 29.45 15.00
CA ARG A 771 1.64 30.51 15.55
C ARG A 771 0.21 30.54 14.97
N TRP A 772 -0.36 29.43 14.51
CA TRP A 772 -1.75 29.29 14.06
C TRP A 772 -2.73 29.39 15.22
N GLY A 773 -2.65 30.50 15.97
CA GLY A 773 -3.51 30.80 17.12
C GLY A 773 -3.71 29.63 18.06
N TYR A 774 -2.74 29.27 18.91
CA TYR A 774 -3.10 28.57 20.15
C TYR A 774 -3.12 29.58 21.27
N GLY A 775 -4.33 29.98 21.64
CA GLY A 775 -4.53 30.82 22.80
C GLY A 775 -4.26 30.10 24.12
N TRP A 776 -3.82 28.84 24.16
CA TRP A 776 -3.66 28.08 25.40
C TRP A 776 -2.20 27.66 25.62
N PRO A 777 -1.36 28.51 26.28
CA PRO A 777 0.08 28.28 26.40
C PRO A 777 0.46 26.99 27.13
N ASP A 778 -0.43 26.49 27.97
CA ASP A 778 -0.26 25.30 28.79
C ASP A 778 -0.56 23.99 28.06
N CYS A 779 -0.99 24.06 26.79
CA CYS A 779 -1.15 22.91 25.88
C CYS A 779 0.02 22.84 24.88
N ARG A 780 1.21 22.54 25.38
CA ARG A 780 2.42 22.31 24.58
C ARG A 780 2.79 20.85 24.50
#